data_AF-A0AAD5TWV8-F1
#
_entry.id   AF-A0AAD5TWV8-F1
#
_cell.length_a   1.000
_cell.length_b   1.000
_cell.length_c   1.000
_cell.angle_alpha   90.00
_cell.angle_beta   90.00
_cell.angle_gamma   90.00
#
_symmetry.space_group_name_H-M   'P 1'
#
loop_
_entity.id
_entity.type
_entity.pdbx_description
1 polymer ?
#
loop_
_entity_poly.entity_id
_entity_poly.type
_entity_poly.pdbx_seq_one_letter_code
_entity_poly.pdbx_strand_id
1 'polypeptide(L)'
;MPAAARPVISVFSEKGDNVVSNVKLPAVFTAPIRPDVVRFVHTNMAKNKRQPYSVNVEAGHQTSAESWGTGRAVARIPRVSGGGTHRAGQAAFGNMCRGGRMFAPTKIWRRWHVKTNQNQKRYATASALAASALPSLVMARGHKIDKVNEVPLIVANSTESLKKTKNAVELLKNLNAYQDVEKVINSKKLRAGKGKLRNRRHRQRRGPLIVFNNDDGITKAFRNIPGVELINVNALNLLQLAPGGHVGRFCIWTQAAFEKLDSLYGSYTKNSDLKSEYQLPRSLVTNPDLPRIINSEEIQSVVKVCGARTFKRPFTQRKNPLKNFGVMVRLNPYAQTLRRREILNQNKRKANTKKGKGLKANSAFVTGLLTYKFIINRKSNNSNKNYNKLFTNEDSNSKRNWGILVILLLFFPSPIYHEKVKNTTDSLLPVNNDLVSKIKNYHSNGAVDFQLNVPLAELAFQIDNKVGWERRFENRNRQQELSNKVPLSNLKNIEGEPPKSFIDIFNIVFSKEKTFFQSYWEPTFVCTFLERFGSIGQGGKWICNAEHILANAIALGRKVVVYSFDNPADLSFENSIINALGKENTDVLIFDPSIKKSKKNLENPIQMHKLNLVATTSNNYRERNAATLLNILNDLQHKNVDIMKFNLNDDQDFMILQSLTQQNNCILRKYTNLILIKTRKSNLSQINEIFNDLTNNCNFEIYSKESFIGYPSFGRVMEWAFVKVNWKLLSDEDN
;
A
#
# COMPACT_ATOMS: atom_id res chain seq x y z
N MET A 1 32.76 16.89 -4.16
CA MET A 1 31.70 17.73 -4.77
C MET A 1 30.99 16.90 -5.82
N PRO A 2 29.65 16.93 -5.93
CA PRO A 2 28.97 16.25 -7.03
C PRO A 2 29.46 16.85 -8.35
N ALA A 3 29.85 16.00 -9.29
CA ALA A 3 30.53 16.32 -10.55
C ALA A 3 29.73 17.19 -11.56
N ALA A 4 28.58 17.75 -11.15
CA ALA A 4 27.62 18.42 -12.02
C ALA A 4 27.58 19.96 -11.87
N ALA A 5 28.36 20.53 -10.96
CA ALA A 5 28.37 21.97 -10.73
C ALA A 5 29.53 22.64 -11.50
N ARG A 6 29.20 23.36 -12.58
CA ARG A 6 30.16 24.27 -13.21
C ARG A 6 30.55 25.35 -12.19
N PRO A 7 31.84 25.54 -11.88
CA PRO A 7 32.26 26.50 -10.86
C PRO A 7 32.03 27.95 -11.29
N VAL A 8 31.99 28.21 -12.59
CA VAL A 8 31.83 29.52 -13.22
C VAL A 8 30.71 29.43 -14.26
N ILE A 9 29.85 30.45 -14.30
CA ILE A 9 28.69 30.55 -15.18
C ILE A 9 28.78 31.86 -15.96
N SER A 10 28.31 31.84 -17.20
CA SER A 10 28.38 32.98 -18.12
C SER A 10 27.19 33.91 -17.89
N VAL A 11 27.43 35.22 -17.96
CA VAL A 11 26.39 36.25 -17.91
C VAL A 11 26.09 36.69 -19.33
N PHE A 12 24.85 36.48 -19.78
CA PHE A 12 24.43 36.86 -21.13
C PHE A 12 23.94 38.30 -21.20
N SER A 13 24.31 38.97 -22.29
CA SER A 13 23.75 40.28 -22.65
C SER A 13 22.28 40.17 -23.06
N GLU A 14 21.62 41.32 -23.21
CA GLU A 14 20.22 41.38 -23.69
C GLU A 14 20.01 40.82 -25.10
N LYS A 15 21.09 40.76 -25.89
CA LYS A 15 21.08 40.20 -27.25
C LYS A 15 21.29 38.69 -27.29
N GLY A 16 21.53 38.03 -26.15
CA GLY A 16 21.60 36.57 -26.03
C GLY A 16 22.89 35.90 -26.55
N ASP A 17 23.53 36.49 -27.55
CA ASP A 17 24.70 35.86 -28.20
C ASP A 17 26.04 36.19 -27.51
N ASN A 18 26.14 37.34 -26.85
CA ASN A 18 27.39 37.79 -26.23
C ASN A 18 27.40 37.52 -24.72
N VAL A 19 28.47 36.87 -24.26
CA VAL A 19 28.84 36.75 -22.84
C VAL A 19 29.48 38.06 -22.39
N VAL A 20 28.89 38.70 -21.38
CA VAL A 20 29.32 40.00 -20.83
C VAL A 20 30.39 39.79 -19.75
N SER A 21 30.16 38.82 -18.87
CA SER A 21 31.01 38.54 -17.71
C SER A 21 30.80 37.10 -17.26
N ASN A 22 31.56 36.68 -16.25
CA ASN A 22 31.48 35.36 -15.65
C ASN A 22 31.29 35.51 -14.13
N VAL A 23 30.44 34.66 -13.55
CA VAL A 23 30.13 34.68 -12.11
C VAL A 23 30.32 33.29 -11.52
N LYS A 24 30.83 33.23 -10.30
CA LYS A 24 30.99 31.98 -9.55
C LYS A 24 29.62 31.40 -9.19
N LEU A 25 29.45 30.08 -9.29
CA LEU A 25 28.25 29.39 -8.84
C LEU A 25 28.08 29.51 -7.31
N PRO A 26 26.96 30.07 -6.81
CA PRO A 26 26.66 30.13 -5.39
C PRO A 26 26.54 28.74 -4.76
N ALA A 27 26.99 28.62 -3.51
CA ALA A 27 27.02 27.33 -2.82
C ALA A 27 25.63 26.68 -2.69
N VAL A 28 24.55 27.48 -2.64
CA VAL A 28 23.17 26.99 -2.54
C VAL A 28 22.75 26.08 -3.70
N PHE A 29 23.36 26.21 -4.89
CA PHE A 29 23.06 25.31 -6.01
C PHE A 29 23.67 23.92 -5.87
N THR A 30 24.61 23.75 -4.94
CA THR A 30 25.18 22.45 -4.57
C THR A 30 24.49 21.81 -3.36
N ALA A 31 23.39 22.41 -2.87
CA ALA A 31 22.60 21.88 -1.77
C ALA A 31 21.94 20.54 -2.13
N PRO A 32 21.75 19.64 -1.16
CA PRO A 32 21.05 18.37 -1.38
C PRO A 32 19.60 18.61 -1.83
N ILE A 33 19.20 17.91 -2.90
CA ILE A 33 17.85 17.99 -3.46
C ILE A 33 16.95 16.99 -2.74
N ARG A 34 16.05 17.49 -1.89
CA ARG A 34 15.06 16.68 -1.15
C ARG A 34 13.62 16.93 -1.61
N PRO A 35 13.10 16.16 -2.58
CA PRO A 35 11.76 16.37 -3.11
C PRO A 35 10.65 16.09 -2.08
N ASP A 36 10.90 15.20 -1.12
CA ASP A 36 10.03 14.88 0.00
C ASP A 36 9.81 16.10 0.93
N VAL A 37 10.89 16.77 1.34
CA VAL A 37 10.84 17.99 2.17
C VAL A 37 10.16 19.11 1.40
N VAL A 38 10.51 19.30 0.12
CA VAL A 38 9.88 20.30 -0.74
C VAL A 38 8.37 20.07 -0.82
N ARG A 39 7.91 18.83 -1.06
CA ARG A 39 6.49 18.50 -1.14
C ARG A 39 5.78 18.70 0.19
N PHE A 40 6.39 18.29 1.30
CA PHE A 40 5.83 18.47 2.65
C PHE A 40 5.63 19.96 2.97
N VAL A 41 6.69 20.77 2.80
CA VAL A 41 6.65 22.21 3.09
C VAL A 41 5.69 22.92 2.13
N HIS A 42 5.74 22.63 0.83
CA HIS A 42 4.82 23.20 -0.16
C HIS A 42 3.36 22.93 0.22
N THR A 43 3.05 21.70 0.65
CA THR A 43 1.69 21.31 1.04
C THR A 43 1.19 22.12 2.23
N ASN A 44 2.04 22.37 3.22
CA ASN A 44 1.67 23.17 4.40
C ASN A 44 1.58 24.65 4.08
N MET A 45 2.53 25.21 3.33
CA MET A 45 2.49 26.60 2.86
C MET A 45 1.26 26.89 1.99
N ALA A 46 0.89 25.96 1.09
CA ALA A 46 -0.26 26.13 0.21
C ALA A 46 -1.60 26.15 0.97
N LYS A 47 -1.68 25.49 2.15
CA LYS A 47 -2.86 25.57 3.02
C LYS A 47 -3.05 26.98 3.59
N ASN A 48 -1.97 27.71 3.85
CA ASN A 48 -2.02 29.03 4.48
C ASN A 48 -2.62 30.14 3.59
N LYS A 49 -2.74 29.91 2.27
CA LYS A 49 -3.40 30.83 1.33
C LYS A 49 -4.93 30.65 1.28
N ARG A 50 -5.48 29.61 1.93
CA ARG A 50 -6.91 29.31 1.86
C ARG A 50 -7.72 30.28 2.71
N GLN A 51 -8.88 30.67 2.21
CA GLN A 51 -9.88 31.42 2.98
C GLN A 51 -10.81 30.43 3.70
N PRO A 52 -11.11 30.65 5.00
CA PRO A 52 -12.11 29.87 5.72
C PRO A 52 -13.48 29.91 5.03
N TYR A 53 -14.20 28.79 5.08
CA TYR A 53 -15.58 28.72 4.62
C TYR A 53 -16.40 27.83 5.56
N SER A 54 -17.66 28.21 5.80
CA SER A 54 -18.61 27.48 6.63
C SER A 54 -20.02 27.58 6.05
N VAL A 55 -20.90 26.67 6.47
CA VAL A 55 -22.35 26.85 6.31
C VAL A 55 -22.87 27.86 7.34
N ASN A 56 -24.02 28.47 7.07
CA ASN A 56 -24.71 29.30 8.06
C ASN A 56 -25.06 28.43 9.29
N VAL A 57 -24.88 28.98 10.49
CA VAL A 57 -25.12 28.28 11.77
C VAL A 57 -26.61 27.91 11.91
N GLU A 58 -27.49 28.80 11.48
CA GLU A 58 -28.96 28.61 11.55
C GLU A 58 -29.55 27.82 10.38
N ALA A 59 -28.71 27.35 9.45
CA ALA A 59 -29.18 26.63 8.27
C ALA A 59 -29.91 25.35 8.66
N GLY A 60 -31.19 25.24 8.30
CA GLY A 60 -32.04 24.10 8.63
C GLY A 60 -32.54 24.08 10.08
N HIS A 61 -32.32 25.16 10.85
CA HIS A 61 -32.81 25.37 12.22
C HIS A 61 -33.90 26.46 12.35
N GLN A 62 -34.14 27.22 11.29
CA GLN A 62 -35.13 28.31 11.25
C GLN A 62 -36.60 27.84 11.33
N THR A 63 -36.87 26.54 11.15
CA THR A 63 -38.23 26.00 11.11
C THR A 63 -38.63 25.47 12.48
N SER A 64 -39.76 25.92 13.04
CA SER A 64 -40.34 25.31 14.24
C SER A 64 -40.94 23.94 13.90
N ALA A 65 -40.47 22.89 14.55
CA ALA A 65 -40.86 21.52 14.28
C ALA A 65 -40.65 20.62 15.51
N GLU A 66 -41.61 19.75 15.78
CA GLU A 66 -41.56 18.80 16.89
C GLU A 66 -41.88 17.39 16.40
N SER A 67 -41.37 16.38 17.09
CA SER A 67 -41.71 14.99 16.75
C SER A 67 -43.13 14.69 17.21
N TRP A 68 -43.92 14.06 16.35
CA TRP A 68 -45.27 13.62 16.73
C TRP A 68 -45.28 12.36 17.63
N GLY A 69 -44.12 11.82 17.97
CA GLY A 69 -44.00 10.61 18.80
C GLY A 69 -44.41 9.33 18.06
N THR A 70 -44.72 8.30 18.83
CA THR A 70 -45.23 7.00 18.33
C THR A 70 -46.76 7.04 18.18
N GLY A 71 -47.36 5.99 17.61
CA GLY A 71 -48.84 5.90 17.48
C GLY A 71 -49.40 6.58 16.22
N ARG A 72 -48.52 7.08 15.35
CA ARG A 72 -48.85 7.51 13.99
C ARG A 72 -48.06 6.63 13.02
N ALA A 73 -48.63 6.23 11.89
CA ALA A 73 -47.98 5.38 10.86
C ALA A 73 -46.89 6.15 10.07
N VAL A 74 -46.05 6.89 10.78
CA VAL A 74 -45.12 7.88 10.26
C VAL A 74 -43.86 7.89 11.14
N ALA A 75 -42.69 8.06 10.53
CA ALA A 75 -41.42 8.09 11.27
C ALA A 75 -41.36 9.21 12.33
N ARG A 76 -40.68 8.94 13.46
CA ARG A 76 -40.52 9.79 14.65
C ARG A 76 -39.65 11.05 14.45
N ILE A 77 -39.47 11.50 13.23
CA ILE A 77 -38.66 12.67 12.90
C ILE A 77 -39.45 13.95 13.21
N PRO A 78 -38.81 15.05 13.65
CA PRO A 78 -39.50 16.32 13.86
C PRO A 78 -40.21 16.81 12.59
N ARG A 79 -41.45 17.29 12.73
CA ARG A 79 -42.29 17.76 11.62
C ARG A 79 -42.76 19.18 11.86
N VAL A 80 -42.82 19.95 10.78
CA VAL A 80 -43.27 21.35 10.81
C VAL A 80 -44.72 21.41 11.27
N SER A 81 -45.01 22.26 12.24
CA SER A 81 -46.36 22.48 12.76
C SER A 81 -47.23 23.29 11.78
N GLY A 82 -48.55 23.32 12.03
CA GLY A 82 -49.52 24.05 11.22
C GLY A 82 -50.24 23.20 10.16
N GLY A 83 -50.98 23.87 9.29
CA GLY A 83 -51.77 23.29 8.18
C GLY A 83 -51.92 24.29 7.03
N GLY A 84 -52.56 23.89 5.94
CA GLY A 84 -52.85 24.80 4.81
C GLY A 84 -51.67 25.16 3.90
N THR A 85 -50.47 24.62 4.14
CA THR A 85 -49.32 24.77 3.24
C THR A 85 -48.70 23.41 2.92
N HIS A 86 -48.10 23.28 1.74
CA HIS A 86 -47.38 22.06 1.36
C HIS A 86 -46.18 21.75 2.28
N ARG A 87 -45.71 22.72 3.08
CA ARG A 87 -44.59 22.56 4.01
C ARG A 87 -45.02 21.98 5.36
N ALA A 88 -46.26 22.25 5.80
CA ALA A 88 -46.80 21.72 7.05
C ALA A 88 -46.78 20.18 7.07
N GLY A 89 -46.43 19.59 8.21
CA GLY A 89 -46.33 18.14 8.38
C GLY A 89 -45.12 17.48 7.72
N GLN A 90 -44.28 18.21 6.96
CA GLN A 90 -43.04 17.68 6.41
C GLN A 90 -41.94 17.55 7.48
N ALA A 91 -41.01 16.62 7.27
CA ALA A 91 -39.86 16.42 8.13
C ALA A 91 -38.88 17.62 8.11
N ALA A 92 -38.32 17.95 9.28
CA ALA A 92 -37.37 19.04 9.50
C ALA A 92 -36.18 18.58 10.37
N PHE A 93 -35.18 19.47 10.55
CA PHE A 93 -33.95 19.32 11.33
C PHE A 93 -32.98 18.18 10.97
N GLY A 94 -33.46 16.99 10.63
CA GLY A 94 -32.64 15.82 10.33
C GLY A 94 -31.76 16.02 9.08
N ASN A 95 -30.57 15.42 9.09
CA ASN A 95 -29.64 15.43 7.95
C ASN A 95 -30.14 14.59 6.76
N MET A 96 -31.07 13.66 7.00
CA MET A 96 -31.80 12.93 5.97
C MET A 96 -33.01 13.71 5.42
N CYS A 97 -33.38 14.84 6.04
CA CYS A 97 -34.56 15.60 5.66
C CYS A 97 -34.22 16.64 4.58
N ARG A 98 -35.11 16.82 3.59
CA ARG A 98 -35.03 17.94 2.65
C ARG A 98 -35.19 19.27 3.39
N GLY A 99 -34.22 20.17 3.21
CA GLY A 99 -34.18 21.46 3.90
C GLY A 99 -33.79 21.38 5.38
N GLY A 100 -33.43 20.19 5.88
CA GLY A 100 -32.83 20.03 7.21
C GLY A 100 -31.35 20.41 7.24
N ARG A 101 -30.76 20.44 8.44
CA ARG A 101 -29.34 20.77 8.61
C ARG A 101 -28.45 19.57 8.30
N MET A 102 -27.23 19.80 7.80
CA MET A 102 -26.26 18.73 7.61
C MET A 102 -25.70 18.22 8.94
N PHE A 103 -25.32 16.94 8.98
CA PHE A 103 -24.51 16.41 10.08
C PHE A 103 -23.10 16.99 10.01
N ALA A 104 -22.53 17.34 11.17
CA ALA A 104 -21.21 17.96 11.31
C ALA A 104 -21.00 19.17 10.36
N PRO A 105 -21.82 20.24 10.49
CA PRO A 105 -21.72 21.40 9.61
C PRO A 105 -20.32 22.01 9.67
N THR A 106 -19.80 22.46 8.52
CA THR A 106 -18.47 23.08 8.44
C THR A 106 -18.40 24.30 9.34
N LYS A 107 -17.33 24.38 10.14
CA LYS A 107 -17.11 25.45 11.11
C LYS A 107 -15.96 26.35 10.69
N ILE A 108 -16.08 27.63 11.04
CA ILE A 108 -15.08 28.65 10.71
C ILE A 108 -13.75 28.32 11.39
N TRP A 109 -13.77 27.85 12.64
CA TRP A 109 -12.61 27.51 13.46
C TRP A 109 -11.90 26.19 13.07
N ARG A 110 -12.23 25.61 11.91
CA ARG A 110 -11.40 24.53 11.33
C ARG A 110 -9.94 25.02 11.22
N ARG A 111 -8.97 24.18 11.56
CA ARG A 111 -7.55 24.54 11.41
C ARG A 111 -7.14 24.60 9.93
N TRP A 112 -7.23 25.79 9.34
CA TRP A 112 -6.84 26.05 7.94
C TRP A 112 -5.33 26.22 7.78
N HIS A 113 -4.72 26.94 8.73
CA HIS A 113 -3.32 27.31 8.67
C HIS A 113 -2.44 26.28 9.39
N VAL A 114 -1.27 26.03 8.81
CA VAL A 114 -0.25 25.12 9.34
C VAL A 114 1.04 25.90 9.50
N LYS A 115 1.52 26.00 10.75
CA LYS A 115 2.86 26.51 11.06
C LYS A 115 3.89 25.49 10.55
N THR A 116 4.94 25.98 9.91
CA THR A 116 6.04 25.15 9.39
C THR A 116 7.34 25.79 9.81
N ASN A 117 8.27 24.97 10.31
CA ASN A 117 9.53 25.41 10.86
C ASN A 117 10.33 26.20 9.81
N GLN A 118 10.97 27.28 10.25
CA GLN A 118 11.68 28.19 9.35
C GLN A 118 12.86 27.48 8.67
N ASN A 119 13.62 26.66 9.41
CA ASN A 119 14.71 25.88 8.83
C ASN A 119 14.22 24.86 7.80
N GLN A 120 13.06 24.20 8.01
CA GLN A 120 12.48 23.32 6.98
C GLN A 120 12.08 24.10 5.72
N LYS A 121 11.53 25.31 5.86
CA LYS A 121 11.25 26.18 4.71
C LYS A 121 12.52 26.55 3.96
N ARG A 122 13.56 26.96 4.69
CA ARG A 122 14.88 27.32 4.13
C ARG A 122 15.55 26.13 3.43
N TYR A 123 15.45 24.93 4.00
CA TYR A 123 15.90 23.69 3.38
C TYR A 123 15.16 23.45 2.06
N ALA A 124 13.83 23.49 2.07
CA ALA A 124 13.02 23.28 0.88
C ALA A 124 13.34 24.30 -0.22
N THR A 125 13.56 25.58 0.12
CA THR A 125 13.96 26.60 -0.86
C THR A 125 15.35 26.33 -1.42
N ALA A 126 16.33 25.95 -0.59
CA ALA A 126 17.67 25.59 -1.05
C ALA A 126 17.65 24.37 -1.99
N SER A 127 16.91 23.31 -1.64
CA SER A 127 16.72 22.14 -2.52
C SER A 127 16.03 22.50 -3.85
N ALA A 128 15.07 23.43 -3.84
CA ALA A 128 14.40 23.86 -5.06
C ALA A 128 15.32 24.69 -5.97
N LEU A 129 16.21 25.51 -5.38
CA LEU A 129 17.24 26.26 -6.12
C LEU A 129 18.27 25.33 -6.75
N ALA A 130 18.84 24.39 -5.99
CA ALA A 130 19.76 23.39 -6.51
C ALA A 130 19.13 22.60 -7.68
N ALA A 131 17.86 22.20 -7.55
CA ALA A 131 17.15 21.53 -8.63
C ALA A 131 16.88 22.39 -9.87
N SER A 132 16.82 23.73 -9.73
CA SER A 132 16.65 24.63 -10.88
C SER A 132 17.92 24.79 -11.73
N ALA A 133 19.09 24.46 -11.18
CA ALA A 133 20.35 24.44 -11.92
C ALA A 133 20.57 23.14 -12.73
N LEU A 134 19.79 22.08 -12.47
CA LEU A 134 19.96 20.80 -13.16
C LEU A 134 19.05 20.72 -14.41
N PRO A 135 19.62 20.67 -15.64
CA PRO A 135 18.82 20.61 -16.87
C PRO A 135 17.86 19.43 -16.91
N SER A 136 18.28 18.26 -16.41
CA SER A 136 17.47 17.04 -16.38
C SER A 136 16.17 17.22 -15.60
N LEU A 137 16.22 17.86 -14.43
CA LEU A 137 15.04 18.11 -13.59
C LEU A 137 14.13 19.19 -14.22
N VAL A 138 14.73 20.22 -14.84
CA VAL A 138 13.98 21.28 -15.53
C VAL A 138 13.23 20.74 -16.75
N MET A 139 13.88 19.88 -17.54
CA MET A 139 13.26 19.17 -18.66
C MET A 139 12.20 18.16 -18.20
N ALA A 140 12.47 17.38 -17.15
CA ALA A 140 11.52 16.41 -16.61
C ALA A 140 10.22 17.06 -16.11
N ARG A 141 10.30 18.29 -15.58
CA ARG A 141 9.12 19.09 -15.23
C ARG A 141 8.32 19.52 -16.46
N GLY A 142 8.98 19.58 -17.61
CA GLY A 142 8.41 19.93 -18.89
C GLY A 142 8.62 21.39 -19.28
N HIS A 143 9.68 22.06 -18.82
CA HIS A 143 10.07 23.33 -19.43
C HIS A 143 10.75 23.09 -20.78
N LYS A 144 10.58 24.01 -21.73
CA LYS A 144 11.26 23.97 -23.03
C LYS A 144 12.57 24.75 -22.97
N ILE A 145 13.68 24.04 -22.75
CA ILE A 145 15.03 24.59 -22.63
C ILE A 145 16.02 24.03 -23.65
N ASP A 146 15.53 23.33 -24.68
CA ASP A 146 16.34 22.59 -25.67
C ASP A 146 17.35 23.49 -26.42
N LYS A 147 17.02 24.78 -26.60
CA LYS A 147 17.84 25.78 -27.28
C LYS A 147 18.49 26.81 -26.35
N VAL A 148 18.30 26.66 -25.03
CA VAL A 148 18.86 27.60 -24.05
C VAL A 148 20.34 27.27 -23.85
N ASN A 149 21.20 28.29 -23.88
CA ASN A 149 22.66 28.13 -23.88
C ASN A 149 23.16 27.37 -22.65
N GLU A 150 22.69 27.76 -21.45
CA GLU A 150 23.02 27.06 -20.20
C GLU A 150 21.95 27.26 -19.11
N VAL A 151 22.01 26.40 -18.09
CA VAL A 151 21.17 26.45 -16.90
C VAL A 151 22.08 26.28 -15.67
N PRO A 152 22.00 27.15 -14.65
CA PRO A 152 21.10 28.30 -14.50
C PRO A 152 21.41 29.44 -15.48
N LEU A 153 20.36 30.07 -16.04
CA LEU A 153 20.53 31.15 -17.00
C LEU A 153 20.68 32.50 -16.28
N ILE A 154 21.78 33.21 -16.55
CA ILE A 154 22.10 34.51 -15.94
C ILE A 154 22.13 35.59 -17.02
N VAL A 155 21.50 36.74 -16.72
CA VAL A 155 21.42 37.89 -17.62
C VAL A 155 22.02 39.14 -16.97
N ALA A 156 22.50 40.06 -17.79
CA ALA A 156 23.09 41.32 -17.34
C ALA A 156 22.10 42.18 -16.52
N ASN A 157 22.63 42.98 -15.59
CA ASN A 157 21.83 43.83 -14.70
C ASN A 157 21.00 44.91 -15.43
N SER A 158 21.37 45.26 -16.67
CA SER A 158 20.58 46.19 -17.50
C SER A 158 19.14 45.72 -17.70
N THR A 159 18.90 44.41 -17.63
CA THR A 159 17.55 43.80 -17.71
C THR A 159 16.59 44.28 -16.61
N GLU A 160 17.09 44.71 -15.44
CA GLU A 160 16.27 45.24 -14.34
C GLU A 160 15.60 46.58 -14.71
N SER A 161 16.21 47.33 -15.64
CA SER A 161 15.75 48.64 -16.09
C SER A 161 14.72 48.60 -17.23
N LEU A 162 14.35 47.41 -17.71
CA LEU A 162 13.38 47.24 -18.79
C LEU A 162 11.99 47.75 -18.37
N LYS A 163 11.43 48.71 -19.12
CA LYS A 163 10.11 49.31 -18.83
C LYS A 163 8.97 48.80 -19.71
N LYS A 164 9.26 48.36 -20.94
CA LYS A 164 8.24 47.96 -21.93
C LYS A 164 8.22 46.44 -22.14
N THR A 165 7.03 45.87 -22.22
CA THR A 165 6.83 44.43 -22.48
C THR A 165 7.37 43.98 -23.83
N LYS A 166 7.40 44.86 -24.85
CA LYS A 166 8.02 44.55 -26.16
C LYS A 166 9.48 44.13 -25.99
N ASN A 167 10.26 44.94 -25.27
CA ASN A 167 11.68 44.68 -25.01
C ASN A 167 11.88 43.43 -24.16
N ALA A 168 11.00 43.18 -23.18
CA ALA A 168 11.03 41.95 -22.38
C ALA A 168 10.77 40.67 -23.21
N VAL A 169 9.86 40.74 -24.18
CA VAL A 169 9.60 39.64 -25.12
C VAL A 169 10.79 39.42 -26.06
N GLU A 170 11.40 40.50 -26.55
CA GLU A 170 12.60 40.46 -27.37
C GLU A 170 13.77 39.81 -26.64
N LEU A 171 14.02 40.18 -25.38
CA LEU A 171 15.00 39.53 -24.51
C LEU A 171 14.78 38.01 -24.43
N LEU A 172 13.54 37.58 -24.13
CA LEU A 172 13.23 36.15 -24.01
C LEU A 172 13.40 35.38 -25.32
N LYS A 173 13.20 36.03 -26.47
CA LYS A 173 13.45 35.44 -27.78
C LYS A 173 14.94 35.29 -28.04
N ASN A 174 15.72 36.33 -27.77
CA ASN A 174 17.18 36.32 -27.92
C ASN A 174 17.83 35.25 -27.02
N LEU A 175 17.30 35.04 -25.81
CA LEU A 175 17.77 34.01 -24.88
C LEU A 175 17.23 32.60 -25.17
N ASN A 176 16.50 32.41 -26.28
CA ASN A 176 15.81 31.16 -26.62
C ASN A 176 14.82 30.63 -25.57
N ALA A 177 14.42 31.46 -24.60
CA ALA A 177 13.49 31.14 -23.52
C ALA A 177 12.01 31.29 -23.92
N TYR A 178 11.73 31.99 -25.03
CA TYR A 178 10.36 32.31 -25.45
C TYR A 178 9.54 31.08 -25.87
N GLN A 179 10.18 29.99 -26.29
CA GLN A 179 9.49 28.73 -26.61
C GLN A 179 8.70 28.17 -25.41
N ASP A 180 9.21 28.36 -24.19
CA ASP A 180 8.49 27.96 -22.98
C ASP A 180 7.25 28.84 -22.73
N VAL A 181 7.31 30.12 -23.10
CA VAL A 181 6.17 31.05 -23.04
C VAL A 181 5.11 30.70 -24.08
N GLU A 182 5.49 30.39 -25.32
CA GLU A 182 4.57 29.91 -26.36
C GLU A 182 3.83 28.64 -25.92
N LYS A 183 4.55 27.71 -25.28
CA LYS A 183 3.93 26.53 -24.67
C LYS A 183 2.91 26.88 -23.60
N VAL A 184 3.11 27.95 -22.82
CA VAL A 184 2.11 28.42 -21.86
C VAL A 184 0.89 28.99 -22.58
N ILE A 185 1.09 29.84 -23.58
CA ILE A 185 0.01 30.46 -24.38
C ILE A 185 -0.91 29.36 -24.94
N ASN A 186 -0.32 28.36 -25.60
CA ASN A 186 -1.04 27.24 -26.20
C ASN A 186 -1.73 26.32 -25.17
N SER A 187 -1.29 26.36 -23.90
CA SER A 187 -1.88 25.54 -22.84
C SER A 187 -3.12 26.15 -22.17
N LYS A 188 -3.45 27.41 -22.46
CA LYS A 188 -4.54 28.13 -21.81
C LYS A 188 -5.88 27.52 -22.21
N LYS A 189 -6.56 26.90 -21.26
CA LYS A 189 -7.88 26.28 -21.47
C LYS A 189 -8.88 26.66 -20.40
N LEU A 190 -10.16 26.50 -20.70
CA LEU A 190 -11.23 26.65 -19.71
C LEU A 190 -11.08 25.58 -18.61
N ARG A 191 -11.23 25.99 -17.36
CA ARG A 191 -11.16 25.09 -16.20
C ARG A 191 -12.41 24.21 -16.17
N ALA A 192 -12.22 22.90 -16.02
CA ALA A 192 -13.33 21.97 -15.84
C ALA A 192 -14.02 22.16 -14.47
N GLY A 193 -15.31 21.84 -14.40
CA GLY A 193 -16.11 21.86 -13.17
C GLY A 193 -16.54 23.26 -12.69
N LYS A 194 -16.91 23.34 -11.41
CA LYS A 194 -17.51 24.54 -10.77
C LYS A 194 -16.52 25.69 -10.53
N GLY A 195 -15.23 25.50 -10.78
CA GLY A 195 -14.22 26.55 -10.63
C GLY A 195 -14.48 27.76 -11.54
N LYS A 196 -15.13 27.57 -12.70
CA LYS A 196 -15.49 28.64 -13.62
C LYS A 196 -16.35 29.73 -12.97
N LEU A 197 -17.30 29.32 -12.14
CA LEU A 197 -18.21 30.21 -11.40
C LEU A 197 -17.54 30.91 -10.20
N ARG A 198 -16.32 30.49 -9.82
CA ARG A 198 -15.59 31.00 -8.65
C ARG A 198 -14.37 31.81 -9.08
N ASN A 199 -14.52 32.67 -10.10
CA ASN A 199 -13.47 33.53 -10.68
C ASN A 199 -12.19 32.80 -11.09
N ARG A 200 -12.33 31.52 -11.45
CA ARG A 200 -11.21 30.64 -11.83
C ARG A 200 -11.52 30.00 -13.19
N ARG A 201 -11.88 30.83 -14.17
CA ARG A 201 -12.35 30.40 -15.49
C ARG A 201 -11.27 29.70 -16.33
N HIS A 202 -10.02 30.14 -16.28
CA HIS A 202 -8.93 29.58 -17.09
C HIS A 202 -7.86 28.86 -16.23
N ARG A 203 -7.19 27.88 -16.84
CA ARG A 203 -5.97 27.24 -16.34
C ARG A 203 -4.93 27.28 -17.45
N GLN A 204 -3.68 27.59 -17.10
CA GLN A 204 -2.53 27.58 -17.98
C GLN A 204 -1.32 27.00 -17.24
N ARG A 205 -0.27 26.62 -17.99
CA ARG A 205 1.02 26.18 -17.42
C ARG A 205 1.78 27.36 -16.78
N ARG A 206 2.81 27.03 -16.00
CA ARG A 206 3.76 28.02 -15.45
C ARG A 206 4.99 28.01 -16.36
N GLY A 207 5.43 29.19 -16.78
CA GLY A 207 6.62 29.38 -17.60
C GLY A 207 7.83 29.75 -16.74
N PRO A 208 8.81 30.48 -17.30
CA PRO A 208 10.03 30.85 -16.59
C PRO A 208 9.72 31.73 -15.37
N LEU A 209 10.58 31.62 -14.36
CA LEU A 209 10.61 32.51 -13.20
C LEU A 209 11.79 33.46 -13.34
N ILE A 210 11.54 34.77 -13.33
CA ILE A 210 12.57 35.79 -13.39
C ILE A 210 12.90 36.23 -11.97
N VAL A 211 14.16 36.09 -11.58
CA VAL A 211 14.67 36.46 -10.27
C VAL A 211 15.56 37.69 -10.41
N PHE A 212 15.20 38.75 -9.69
CA PHE A 212 15.88 40.04 -9.75
C PHE A 212 16.23 40.54 -8.34
N ASN A 213 17.13 41.51 -8.24
CA ASN A 213 17.52 42.13 -6.98
C ASN A 213 16.76 43.45 -6.75
N ASN A 214 16.83 44.37 -7.71
CA ASN A 214 16.16 45.68 -7.66
C ASN A 214 15.05 45.79 -8.72
N ASP A 215 13.97 46.51 -8.40
CA ASP A 215 12.85 46.73 -9.34
C ASP A 215 12.91 48.12 -9.94
N ASP A 216 13.66 48.28 -11.02
CA ASP A 216 13.79 49.55 -11.77
C ASP A 216 12.81 49.65 -12.96
N GLY A 217 11.80 48.77 -12.98
CA GLY A 217 10.80 48.69 -14.05
C GLY A 217 10.52 47.26 -14.52
N ILE A 218 11.39 46.31 -14.18
CA ILE A 218 11.30 44.91 -14.59
C ILE A 218 9.94 44.28 -14.28
N THR A 219 9.35 44.57 -13.12
CA THR A 219 8.05 44.01 -12.77
C THR A 219 6.96 44.46 -13.73
N LYS A 220 6.96 45.74 -14.15
CA LYS A 220 6.01 46.29 -15.10
C LYS A 220 6.21 45.72 -16.50
N ALA A 221 7.46 45.52 -16.92
CA ALA A 221 7.76 44.95 -18.24
C ALA A 221 7.30 43.50 -18.38
N PHE A 222 7.55 42.65 -17.39
CA PHE A 222 7.31 41.20 -17.48
C PHE A 222 5.94 40.72 -16.96
N ARG A 223 5.24 41.48 -16.08
CA ARG A 223 3.98 41.01 -15.44
C ARG A 223 2.86 40.61 -16.41
N ASN A 224 2.87 41.18 -17.62
CA ASN A 224 1.83 40.94 -18.63
C ASN A 224 2.12 39.72 -19.52
N ILE A 225 3.32 39.14 -19.44
CA ILE A 225 3.69 37.98 -20.25
C ILE A 225 3.07 36.71 -19.63
N PRO A 226 2.31 35.91 -20.39
CA PRO A 226 1.56 34.79 -19.84
C PRO A 226 2.49 33.68 -19.30
N GLY A 227 2.29 33.31 -18.05
CA GLY A 227 3.03 32.22 -17.40
C GLY A 227 4.36 32.61 -16.78
N VAL A 228 4.91 33.76 -17.15
CA VAL A 228 6.08 34.36 -16.51
C VAL A 228 5.68 34.82 -15.12
N GLU A 229 6.52 34.53 -14.14
CA GLU A 229 6.40 35.08 -12.80
C GLU A 229 7.72 35.77 -12.44
N LEU A 230 7.61 36.74 -11.54
CA LEU A 230 8.73 37.52 -11.04
C LEU A 230 8.89 37.27 -9.54
N ILE A 231 10.12 37.31 -9.06
CA ILE A 231 10.42 37.21 -7.64
C ILE A 231 11.69 37.98 -7.30
N ASN A 232 11.69 38.67 -6.16
CA ASN A 232 12.88 39.31 -5.63
C ASN A 232 13.73 38.25 -4.89
N VAL A 233 15.05 38.28 -5.07
CA VAL A 233 16.00 37.37 -4.40
C VAL A 233 15.90 37.41 -2.86
N ASN A 234 15.53 38.54 -2.27
CA ASN A 234 15.36 38.67 -0.81
C ASN A 234 14.12 37.92 -0.30
N ALA A 235 13.13 37.69 -1.17
CA ALA A 235 11.83 37.14 -0.81
C ALA A 235 11.50 35.87 -1.62
N LEU A 236 12.48 34.95 -1.73
CA LEU A 236 12.30 33.69 -2.43
C LEU A 236 11.19 32.83 -1.80
N ASN A 237 10.27 32.39 -2.66
CA ASN A 237 9.06 31.68 -2.26
C ASN A 237 9.03 30.29 -2.88
N LEU A 238 8.92 29.26 -2.02
CA LEU A 238 8.82 27.87 -2.43
C LEU A 238 7.64 27.60 -3.37
N LEU A 239 6.50 28.30 -3.19
CA LEU A 239 5.32 28.09 -4.05
C LEU A 239 5.57 28.53 -5.50
N GLN A 240 6.50 29.46 -5.71
CA GLN A 240 6.92 29.92 -7.03
C GLN A 240 8.13 29.12 -7.54
N LEU A 241 9.08 28.72 -6.70
CA LEU A 241 10.23 27.89 -7.11
C LEU A 241 9.82 26.45 -7.45
N ALA A 242 8.93 25.85 -6.64
CA ALA A 242 8.43 24.48 -6.84
C ALA A 242 6.88 24.44 -6.93
N PRO A 243 6.26 25.02 -7.97
CA PRO A 243 4.80 25.03 -8.13
C PRO A 243 4.24 23.61 -8.18
N GLY A 244 3.32 23.30 -7.28
CA GLY A 244 2.73 21.97 -7.13
C GLY A 244 3.54 21.01 -6.24
N GLY A 245 4.64 21.49 -5.65
CA GLY A 245 5.56 20.66 -4.86
C GLY A 245 6.55 19.86 -5.70
N HIS A 246 6.64 20.16 -7.00
CA HIS A 246 7.62 19.58 -7.93
C HIS A 246 8.77 20.57 -8.15
N VAL A 247 10.00 20.10 -7.97
CA VAL A 247 11.24 20.86 -8.19
C VAL A 247 11.59 20.99 -9.68
N GLY A 248 12.60 21.78 -10.02
CA GLY A 248 13.08 21.93 -11.40
C GLY A 248 12.28 22.95 -12.21
N ARG A 249 11.95 24.13 -11.64
CA ARG A 249 11.40 25.23 -12.44
C ARG A 249 12.52 25.91 -13.23
N PHE A 250 12.25 26.28 -14.48
CA PHE A 250 13.18 27.11 -15.25
C PHE A 250 13.23 28.53 -14.66
N CYS A 251 14.41 28.94 -14.21
CA CYS A 251 14.68 30.21 -13.57
C CYS A 251 15.71 31.01 -14.37
N ILE A 252 15.43 32.29 -14.57
CA ILE A 252 16.30 33.28 -15.22
C ILE A 252 16.70 34.28 -14.15
N TRP A 253 18.00 34.49 -13.97
CA TRP A 253 18.57 35.31 -12.89
C TRP A 253 19.21 36.57 -13.45
N THR A 254 19.02 37.71 -12.79
CA THR A 254 19.90 38.86 -13.02
C THR A 254 21.23 38.62 -12.31
N GLN A 255 22.32 39.16 -12.86
CA GLN A 255 23.66 38.98 -12.28
C GLN A 255 23.70 39.37 -10.79
N ALA A 256 23.18 40.54 -10.44
CA ALA A 256 23.14 41.02 -9.06
C ALA A 256 22.30 40.12 -8.13
N ALA A 257 21.20 39.54 -8.64
CA ALA A 257 20.41 38.58 -7.87
C ALA A 257 21.18 37.28 -7.63
N PHE A 258 21.95 36.83 -8.62
CA PHE A 258 22.71 35.60 -8.54
C PHE A 258 23.86 35.70 -7.52
N GLU A 259 24.65 36.77 -7.58
CA GLU A 259 25.76 37.03 -6.66
C GLU A 259 25.26 37.18 -5.21
N LYS A 260 24.10 37.81 -5.01
CA LYS A 260 23.51 38.01 -3.68
C LYS A 260 23.07 36.72 -2.98
N LEU A 261 22.95 35.59 -3.69
CA LEU A 261 22.61 34.30 -3.09
C LEU A 261 23.66 33.83 -2.08
N ASP A 262 24.95 34.13 -2.31
CA ASP A 262 26.02 33.73 -1.39
C ASP A 262 25.92 34.47 -0.05
N SER A 263 25.61 35.78 -0.04
CA SER A 263 25.32 36.51 1.21
C SER A 263 24.03 36.03 1.89
N LEU A 264 23.04 35.57 1.11
CA LEU A 264 21.71 35.23 1.59
C LEU A 264 21.59 33.78 2.13
N TYR A 265 22.37 32.84 1.62
CA TYR A 265 22.39 31.45 2.07
C TYR A 265 23.73 31.03 2.69
N GLY A 266 24.81 31.78 2.50
CA GLY A 266 26.16 31.41 2.93
C GLY A 266 26.75 30.30 2.08
N SER A 267 27.86 29.74 2.57
CA SER A 267 28.50 28.55 2.03
C SER A 267 28.47 27.42 3.07
N TYR A 268 29.15 26.30 2.79
CA TYR A 268 29.33 25.25 3.81
C TYR A 268 30.35 25.64 4.88
N THR A 269 31.26 26.57 4.58
CA THR A 269 32.31 27.04 5.47
C THR A 269 31.95 28.33 6.19
N LYS A 270 31.15 29.21 5.56
CA LYS A 270 30.71 30.49 6.11
C LYS A 270 29.19 30.49 6.27
N ASN A 271 28.70 30.88 7.45
CA ASN A 271 27.27 31.07 7.69
C ASN A 271 26.71 32.20 6.81
N SER A 272 25.39 32.24 6.64
CA SER A 272 24.76 33.32 5.88
C SER A 272 24.85 34.66 6.61
N ASP A 273 25.10 35.74 5.86
CA ASP A 273 25.19 37.09 6.39
C ASP A 273 23.79 37.67 6.70
N LEU A 274 22.80 37.40 5.83
CA LEU A 274 21.46 38.01 5.92
C LEU A 274 20.45 37.20 6.73
N LYS A 275 20.73 35.93 7.02
CA LYS A 275 19.85 35.09 7.82
C LYS A 275 20.57 34.70 9.11
N SER A 276 20.00 35.11 10.23
CA SER A 276 20.53 34.72 11.54
C SER A 276 20.58 33.20 11.68
N GLU A 277 21.72 32.72 12.17
CA GLU A 277 21.98 31.32 12.56
C GLU A 277 21.61 30.29 11.48
N TYR A 278 21.79 30.65 10.22
CA TYR A 278 21.50 29.75 9.11
C TYR A 278 22.76 29.27 8.42
N GLN A 279 22.81 27.96 8.20
CA GLN A 279 23.83 27.27 7.44
C GLN A 279 23.16 26.38 6.38
N LEU A 280 23.83 26.21 5.25
CA LEU A 280 23.36 25.33 4.18
C LEU A 280 23.27 23.87 4.65
N PRO A 281 22.23 23.13 4.23
CA PRO A 281 22.09 21.73 4.59
C PRO A 281 23.18 20.89 3.93
N ARG A 282 23.87 20.05 4.71
CA ARG A 282 24.90 19.14 4.19
C ARG A 282 24.27 17.92 3.54
N SER A 283 24.91 17.42 2.47
CA SER A 283 24.53 16.15 1.86
C SER A 283 24.90 14.98 2.78
N LEU A 284 24.01 14.00 2.91
CA LEU A 284 24.29 12.74 3.61
C LEU A 284 25.28 11.87 2.84
N VAL A 285 25.24 11.95 1.50
CA VAL A 285 26.12 11.20 0.60
C VAL A 285 27.04 12.18 -0.12
N THR A 286 28.35 11.95 -0.05
CA THR A 286 29.36 12.81 -0.69
C THR A 286 29.39 12.67 -2.21
N ASN A 287 29.25 11.43 -2.71
CA ASN A 287 29.14 11.09 -4.13
C ASN A 287 27.81 10.37 -4.42
N PRO A 288 26.83 11.01 -5.07
CA PRO A 288 25.55 10.37 -5.40
C PRO A 288 25.60 9.46 -6.65
N ASP A 289 26.74 9.36 -7.34
CA ASP A 289 26.91 8.50 -8.52
C ASP A 289 27.13 7.04 -8.11
N LEU A 290 26.01 6.34 -7.86
CA LEU A 290 26.03 4.91 -7.52
C LEU A 290 26.72 4.04 -8.59
N PRO A 291 26.45 4.19 -9.90
CA PRO A 291 27.16 3.42 -10.93
C PRO A 291 28.68 3.55 -10.82
N ARG A 292 29.21 4.75 -10.59
CA ARG A 292 30.65 4.95 -10.42
C ARG A 292 31.18 4.28 -9.16
N ILE A 293 30.46 4.37 -8.03
CA ILE A 293 30.84 3.71 -6.79
C ILE A 293 30.84 2.19 -6.98
N ILE A 294 29.76 1.63 -7.51
CA ILE A 294 29.61 0.18 -7.72
C ILE A 294 30.72 -0.35 -8.64
N ASN A 295 31.09 0.39 -9.68
CA ASN A 295 32.11 0.00 -10.65
C ASN A 295 33.53 0.43 -10.25
N SER A 296 33.75 0.90 -9.02
CA SER A 296 35.08 1.28 -8.56
C SER A 296 35.96 0.05 -8.33
N GLU A 297 37.27 0.20 -8.52
CA GLU A 297 38.23 -0.91 -8.40
C GLU A 297 38.25 -1.51 -7.00
N GLU A 298 38.07 -0.67 -5.97
CA GLU A 298 38.02 -1.09 -4.57
C GLU A 298 36.83 -2.00 -4.29
N ILE A 299 35.67 -1.74 -4.92
CA ILE A 299 34.50 -2.61 -4.80
C ILE A 299 34.66 -3.83 -5.69
N GLN A 300 35.02 -3.66 -6.96
CA GLN A 300 35.10 -4.75 -7.93
C GLN A 300 36.18 -5.79 -7.57
N SER A 301 37.26 -5.40 -6.89
CA SER A 301 38.30 -6.32 -6.41
C SER A 301 37.84 -7.29 -5.31
N VAL A 302 36.83 -6.92 -4.53
CA VAL A 302 36.32 -7.73 -3.41
C VAL A 302 34.99 -8.43 -3.77
N VAL A 303 34.29 -7.95 -4.80
CA VAL A 303 33.04 -8.55 -5.25
C VAL A 303 33.27 -9.97 -5.75
N LYS A 304 32.49 -10.91 -5.20
CA LYS A 304 32.50 -12.31 -5.65
C LYS A 304 32.00 -12.39 -7.10
N VAL A 305 32.63 -13.24 -7.90
CA VAL A 305 32.21 -13.52 -9.28
C VAL A 305 30.72 -13.88 -9.29
N CYS A 306 29.96 -13.21 -10.16
CA CYS A 306 28.55 -13.47 -10.32
C CYS A 306 28.34 -14.93 -10.72
N GLY A 307 27.61 -15.70 -9.90
CA GLY A 307 27.28 -17.08 -10.21
C GLY A 307 26.41 -17.20 -11.47
N ALA A 308 26.34 -18.40 -12.05
CA ALA A 308 25.48 -18.65 -13.20
C ALA A 308 24.03 -18.22 -12.92
N ARG A 309 23.42 -17.47 -13.85
CA ARG A 309 22.06 -16.94 -13.70
C ARG A 309 21.05 -18.09 -13.62
N THR A 310 20.67 -18.49 -12.41
CA THR A 310 19.64 -19.51 -12.20
C THR A 310 18.24 -18.90 -12.30
N PHE A 311 17.62 -18.99 -13.47
CA PHE A 311 16.17 -18.74 -13.59
C PHE A 311 15.41 -19.93 -13.01
N LYS A 312 15.07 -19.89 -11.72
CA LYS A 312 14.02 -20.75 -11.18
C LYS A 312 12.69 -20.16 -11.64
N ARG A 313 11.94 -20.87 -12.49
CA ARG A 313 10.54 -20.48 -12.80
C ARG A 313 9.75 -20.58 -11.49
N PRO A 314 9.30 -19.46 -10.88
CA PRO A 314 8.67 -19.50 -9.55
C PRO A 314 7.37 -20.33 -9.58
N PHE A 315 6.71 -20.38 -10.74
CA PHE A 315 5.52 -21.18 -10.99
C PHE A 315 5.81 -22.21 -12.08
N THR A 316 6.43 -23.33 -11.70
CA THR A 316 6.34 -24.53 -12.56
C THR A 316 4.97 -25.17 -12.32
N GLN A 317 4.21 -25.42 -13.37
CA GLN A 317 2.93 -26.13 -13.24
C GLN A 317 3.19 -27.48 -12.58
N ARG A 318 2.63 -27.70 -11.38
CA ARG A 318 2.72 -28.98 -10.70
C ARG A 318 2.00 -30.04 -11.55
N LYS A 319 2.78 -30.92 -12.18
CA LYS A 319 2.25 -32.04 -12.96
C LYS A 319 1.78 -33.14 -12.00
N ASN A 320 0.55 -33.62 -12.18
CA ASN A 320 0.01 -34.73 -11.37
C ASN A 320 0.80 -36.03 -11.66
N PRO A 321 1.48 -36.64 -10.67
CA PRO A 321 2.27 -37.86 -10.88
C PRO A 321 1.45 -39.07 -11.34
N LEU A 322 0.20 -39.18 -10.89
CA LEU A 322 -0.68 -40.29 -11.28
C LEU A 322 -1.08 -40.24 -12.76
N LYS A 323 -1.10 -39.03 -13.34
CA LYS A 323 -1.37 -38.80 -14.76
C LYS A 323 -0.09 -38.73 -15.61
N ASN A 324 1.03 -38.30 -15.03
CA ASN A 324 2.32 -38.17 -15.71
C ASN A 324 3.36 -39.13 -15.13
N PHE A 325 3.57 -40.25 -15.82
CA PHE A 325 4.46 -41.30 -15.35
C PHE A 325 5.92 -40.84 -15.23
N GLY A 326 6.41 -39.93 -16.08
CA GLY A 326 7.77 -39.40 -15.95
C GLY A 326 7.97 -38.61 -14.66
N VAL A 327 6.93 -37.93 -14.19
CA VAL A 327 6.94 -37.24 -12.88
C VAL A 327 6.80 -38.25 -11.74
N MET A 328 5.98 -39.30 -11.90
CA MET A 328 5.92 -40.40 -10.93
C MET A 328 7.28 -41.09 -10.76
N VAL A 329 8.00 -41.37 -11.84
CA VAL A 329 9.32 -42.01 -11.80
C VAL A 329 10.35 -41.09 -11.16
N ARG A 330 10.28 -39.78 -11.43
CA ARG A 330 11.17 -38.80 -10.78
C ARG A 330 10.95 -38.72 -9.27
N LEU A 331 9.70 -38.82 -8.81
CA LEU A 331 9.35 -38.76 -7.38
C LEU A 331 9.50 -40.12 -6.68
N ASN A 332 9.16 -41.20 -7.38
CA ASN A 332 9.20 -42.57 -6.91
C ASN A 332 9.69 -43.49 -8.06
N PRO A 333 11.02 -43.68 -8.17
CA PRO A 333 11.61 -44.57 -9.17
C PRO A 333 11.08 -46.02 -9.09
N TYR A 334 10.74 -46.48 -7.87
CA TYR A 334 10.21 -47.83 -7.64
C TYR A 334 8.84 -48.05 -8.31
N ALA A 335 8.08 -46.99 -8.60
CA ALA A 335 6.82 -47.08 -9.34
C ALA A 335 6.99 -47.72 -10.74
N GLN A 336 8.18 -47.62 -11.34
CA GLN A 336 8.48 -48.28 -12.62
C GLN A 336 8.53 -49.80 -12.48
N THR A 337 9.18 -50.31 -11.43
CA THR A 337 9.27 -51.74 -11.16
C THR A 337 7.91 -52.32 -10.79
N LEU A 338 7.15 -51.62 -9.93
CA LEU A 338 5.79 -52.02 -9.54
C LEU A 338 4.85 -52.08 -10.73
N ARG A 339 4.85 -51.06 -11.60
CA ARG A 339 4.01 -51.04 -12.80
C ARG A 339 4.39 -52.15 -13.77
N ARG A 340 5.68 -52.41 -13.98
CA ARG A 340 6.16 -53.53 -14.80
C ARG A 340 5.72 -54.88 -14.23
N ARG A 341 5.87 -55.09 -12.91
CA ARG A 341 5.41 -56.31 -12.22
C ARG A 341 3.91 -56.51 -12.38
N GLU A 342 3.11 -55.45 -12.23
CA GLU A 342 1.67 -55.53 -12.36
C GLU A 342 1.22 -55.83 -13.80
N ILE A 343 1.86 -55.22 -14.80
CA ILE A 343 1.59 -55.54 -16.22
C ILE A 343 1.90 -57.02 -16.52
N LEU A 344 3.04 -57.52 -16.03
CA LEU A 344 3.39 -58.93 -16.19
C LEU A 344 2.37 -59.85 -15.50
N ASN A 345 1.94 -59.51 -14.29
CA ASN A 345 0.90 -60.25 -13.56
C ASN A 345 -0.46 -60.21 -14.29
N GLN A 346 -0.86 -59.06 -14.83
CA GLN A 346 -2.09 -58.93 -15.62
C GLN A 346 -2.02 -59.75 -16.91
N ASN A 347 -0.88 -59.76 -17.60
CA ASN A 347 -0.68 -60.59 -18.79
C ASN A 347 -0.74 -62.08 -18.45
N LYS A 348 -0.14 -62.51 -17.33
CA LYS A 348 -0.28 -63.89 -16.80
C LYS A 348 -1.74 -64.24 -16.50
N ARG A 349 -2.48 -63.34 -15.84
CA ARG A 349 -3.92 -63.52 -15.56
C ARG A 349 -4.72 -63.66 -16.85
N LYS A 350 -4.51 -62.80 -17.84
CA LYS A 350 -5.16 -62.86 -19.17
C LYS A 350 -4.81 -64.14 -19.95
N ALA A 351 -3.56 -64.59 -19.89
CA ALA A 351 -3.14 -65.86 -20.49
C ALA A 351 -3.84 -67.06 -19.82
N ASN A 352 -4.00 -67.03 -18.50
CA ASN A 352 -4.75 -68.05 -17.76
C ASN A 352 -6.25 -68.01 -18.07
N THR A 353 -6.85 -66.83 -18.29
CA THR A 353 -8.26 -66.73 -18.75
C THR A 353 -8.45 -67.26 -20.16
N LYS A 354 -7.44 -67.14 -21.04
CA LYS A 354 -7.44 -67.77 -22.36
C LYS A 354 -7.29 -69.30 -22.30
N LYS A 355 -6.55 -69.85 -21.32
CA LYS A 355 -6.52 -71.31 -21.06
C LYS A 355 -7.86 -71.86 -20.52
N GLY A 356 -8.64 -71.05 -19.81
CA GLY A 356 -9.98 -71.40 -19.31
C GLY A 356 -11.11 -71.32 -20.36
N LYS A 357 -10.85 -70.76 -21.55
CA LYS A 357 -11.68 -70.98 -22.74
C LYS A 357 -11.06 -72.11 -23.54
N GLY A 358 -11.35 -73.34 -23.12
CA GLY A 358 -11.11 -74.52 -23.95
C GLY A 358 -11.67 -74.27 -25.36
N LEU A 359 -10.93 -74.74 -26.37
CA LEU A 359 -11.39 -74.82 -27.75
C LEU A 359 -12.74 -75.56 -27.75
N LYS A 360 -13.86 -74.82 -27.73
CA LYS A 360 -15.09 -75.35 -28.29
C LYS A 360 -14.80 -75.44 -29.78
N ALA A 361 -14.59 -76.66 -30.26
CA ALA A 361 -14.65 -76.95 -31.68
C ALA A 361 -15.90 -76.24 -32.23
N ASN A 362 -15.71 -75.33 -33.17
CA ASN A 362 -16.82 -74.69 -33.87
C ASN A 362 -17.69 -75.83 -34.42
N SER A 363 -18.89 -76.02 -33.86
CA SER A 363 -19.87 -76.98 -34.37
C SER A 363 -20.14 -76.73 -35.86
N ALA A 364 -19.99 -75.48 -36.30
CA ALA A 364 -20.03 -75.05 -37.70
C ALA A 364 -19.00 -75.74 -38.62
N PHE A 365 -17.83 -76.15 -38.12
CA PHE A 365 -16.81 -76.84 -38.92
C PHE A 365 -17.13 -78.35 -39.07
N VAL A 366 -17.68 -78.98 -38.02
CA VAL A 366 -18.08 -80.39 -38.03
C VAL A 366 -19.39 -80.59 -38.82
N THR A 367 -20.32 -79.63 -38.75
CA THR A 367 -21.55 -79.65 -39.58
C THR A 367 -21.26 -79.33 -41.04
N GLY A 368 -20.26 -78.50 -41.35
CA GLY A 368 -19.83 -78.22 -42.73
C GLY A 368 -19.17 -79.41 -43.43
N LEU A 369 -18.45 -80.26 -42.69
CA LEU A 369 -17.82 -81.47 -43.25
C LEU A 369 -18.84 -82.61 -43.51
N LEU A 370 -19.90 -82.68 -42.70
CA LEU A 370 -20.97 -83.68 -42.85
C LEU A 370 -21.99 -83.32 -43.95
N THR A 371 -22.25 -82.03 -44.17
CA THR A 371 -23.11 -81.58 -45.29
C THR A 371 -22.42 -81.74 -46.65
N TYR A 372 -21.10 -81.54 -46.73
CA TYR A 372 -20.35 -81.76 -47.98
C TYR A 372 -20.31 -83.25 -48.40
N LYS A 373 -20.36 -84.18 -47.44
CA LYS A 373 -20.44 -85.63 -47.70
C LYS A 373 -21.85 -86.08 -48.14
N PHE A 374 -22.88 -85.28 -47.86
CA PHE A 374 -24.27 -85.54 -48.26
C PHE A 374 -24.64 -84.94 -49.63
N ILE A 375 -23.97 -83.86 -50.05
CA ILE A 375 -24.23 -83.15 -51.32
C ILE A 375 -23.60 -83.86 -52.53
N ILE A 376 -22.57 -84.69 -52.34
CA ILE A 376 -21.96 -85.47 -53.44
C ILE A 376 -22.80 -86.70 -53.83
N ASN A 377 -23.77 -87.14 -53.02
CA ASN A 377 -24.43 -88.45 -53.19
C ASN A 377 -25.96 -88.44 -53.38
N ARG A 378 -26.54 -87.37 -53.92
CA ARG A 378 -27.93 -87.41 -54.45
C ARG A 378 -28.09 -86.65 -55.78
N LYS A 379 -27.66 -87.32 -56.85
CA LYS A 379 -28.49 -87.41 -58.06
C LYS A 379 -29.74 -88.21 -57.69
N SER A 380 -30.93 -87.62 -57.81
CA SER A 380 -32.15 -88.24 -58.35
C SER A 380 -33.39 -87.40 -58.00
N ASN A 381 -34.04 -86.93 -59.07
CA ASN A 381 -35.47 -86.67 -59.24
C ASN A 381 -36.10 -85.35 -58.75
N ASN A 382 -36.24 -84.45 -59.74
CA ASN A 382 -37.48 -83.86 -60.27
C ASN A 382 -38.29 -82.78 -59.53
N SER A 383 -38.49 -81.70 -60.31
CA SER A 383 -39.72 -80.95 -60.55
C SER A 383 -40.09 -79.72 -59.69
N ASN A 384 -40.06 -78.57 -60.38
CA ASN A 384 -41.09 -77.53 -60.50
C ASN A 384 -41.53 -76.62 -59.32
N LYS A 385 -41.55 -75.32 -59.69
CA LYS A 385 -42.46 -74.21 -59.31
C LYS A 385 -42.16 -73.34 -58.06
N ASN A 386 -41.62 -72.15 -58.34
CA ASN A 386 -42.28 -70.84 -58.35
C ASN A 386 -43.13 -70.29 -57.16
N TYR A 387 -42.73 -69.06 -56.78
CA TYR A 387 -43.50 -67.83 -56.48
C TYR A 387 -44.09 -67.49 -55.09
N ASN A 388 -43.68 -66.28 -54.67
CA ASN A 388 -44.46 -65.15 -54.10
C ASN A 388 -44.97 -65.15 -52.65
N LYS A 389 -44.48 -64.16 -51.87
CA LYS A 389 -45.22 -62.94 -51.46
C LYS A 389 -44.26 -62.00 -50.70
N LEU A 390 -43.89 -60.82 -51.20
CA LEU A 390 -44.60 -59.53 -51.36
C LEU A 390 -44.94 -58.80 -50.05
N PHE A 391 -44.15 -57.73 -49.82
CA PHE A 391 -44.47 -56.36 -49.41
C PHE A 391 -45.66 -56.06 -48.48
N THR A 392 -45.39 -55.28 -47.42
CA THR A 392 -46.03 -53.96 -47.21
C THR A 392 -45.07 -53.00 -46.52
N ASN A 393 -45.13 -51.76 -46.99
CA ASN A 393 -44.26 -50.60 -46.77
C ASN A 393 -44.50 -49.82 -45.46
N GLU A 394 -43.50 -48.98 -45.15
CA GLU A 394 -43.56 -47.62 -44.54
C GLU A 394 -44.11 -47.52 -43.09
N ASP A 395 -43.41 -46.93 -42.12
CA ASP A 395 -43.08 -45.50 -42.14
C ASP A 395 -41.91 -45.08 -41.21
N SER A 396 -41.18 -44.09 -41.74
CA SER A 396 -40.56 -42.92 -41.09
C SER A 396 -39.42 -43.02 -40.04
N ASN A 397 -38.29 -42.46 -40.49
CA ASN A 397 -37.38 -41.52 -39.81
C ASN A 397 -36.26 -41.99 -38.85
N SER A 398 -35.07 -42.02 -39.48
CA SER A 398 -33.89 -41.22 -39.12
C SER A 398 -32.82 -41.85 -38.21
N LYS A 399 -31.84 -42.42 -38.92
CA LYS A 399 -30.50 -42.94 -38.56
C LYS A 399 -29.67 -41.91 -37.77
N ARG A 400 -28.99 -42.29 -36.68
CA ARG A 400 -27.65 -42.95 -36.62
C ARG A 400 -26.60 -42.17 -37.44
N ASN A 401 -25.59 -41.58 -36.80
CA ASN A 401 -24.27 -42.19 -36.55
C ASN A 401 -23.76 -43.05 -37.71
N TRP A 402 -22.54 -42.75 -38.18
CA TRP A 402 -21.47 -43.60 -38.76
C TRP A 402 -20.50 -42.61 -39.47
N GLY A 403 -19.18 -42.75 -39.48
CA GLY A 403 -18.38 -43.92 -39.20
C GLY A 403 -16.89 -43.60 -39.05
N ILE A 404 -16.19 -44.63 -38.60
CA ILE A 404 -14.75 -44.82 -38.54
C ILE A 404 -14.34 -45.62 -39.80
N LEU A 405 -13.05 -45.55 -40.17
CA LEU A 405 -12.27 -46.37 -41.15
C LEU A 405 -12.36 -45.88 -42.62
N VAL A 406 -11.29 -45.60 -43.37
CA VAL A 406 -10.03 -46.35 -43.68
C VAL A 406 -9.02 -45.35 -44.32
N ILE A 407 -7.82 -45.08 -43.78
CA ILE A 407 -6.47 -45.62 -44.09
C ILE A 407 -6.08 -45.80 -45.59
N LEU A 408 -5.23 -44.87 -46.07
CA LEU A 408 -4.02 -45.02 -46.91
C LEU A 408 -3.98 -45.90 -48.18
N LEU A 409 -3.47 -45.22 -49.22
CA LEU A 409 -2.80 -45.69 -50.45
C LEU A 409 -3.70 -46.20 -51.57
N LEU A 410 -3.76 -45.45 -52.69
CA LEU A 410 -3.10 -45.79 -53.95
C LEU A 410 -3.68 -45.02 -55.16
N PHE A 411 -2.76 -44.58 -56.04
CA PHE A 411 -2.89 -44.36 -57.49
C PHE A 411 -3.75 -43.21 -58.07
N PHE A 412 -3.03 -42.15 -58.50
CA PHE A 412 -3.00 -41.50 -59.85
C PHE A 412 -4.24 -41.56 -60.76
N PRO A 413 -4.54 -40.46 -61.49
CA PRO A 413 -3.94 -40.30 -62.83
C PRO A 413 -3.52 -38.84 -63.18
N SER A 414 -2.55 -38.71 -64.08
CA SER A 414 -2.30 -37.49 -64.89
C SER A 414 -2.80 -37.72 -66.32
N PRO A 415 -3.18 -36.66 -67.07
CA PRO A 415 -2.31 -36.23 -68.19
C PRO A 415 -2.23 -34.69 -68.40
N ILE A 416 -1.02 -34.12 -68.57
CA ILE A 416 -0.40 -33.58 -69.82
C ILE A 416 -0.52 -32.03 -69.97
N TYR A 417 0.60 -31.29 -69.89
CA TYR A 417 1.36 -30.66 -71.02
C TYR A 417 2.57 -29.85 -70.49
N HIS A 418 3.67 -29.92 -71.22
CA HIS A 418 4.95 -29.22 -71.06
C HIS A 418 4.92 -27.83 -71.72
N GLU A 419 5.68 -26.85 -71.18
CA GLU A 419 6.76 -26.11 -71.88
C GLU A 419 7.44 -25.12 -70.91
N LYS A 420 8.77 -25.27 -70.66
CA LYS A 420 9.90 -24.41 -71.15
C LYS A 420 9.95 -23.02 -70.47
N VAL A 421 11.08 -22.40 -70.08
CA VAL A 421 12.54 -22.64 -70.16
C VAL A 421 13.22 -21.42 -69.49
N LYS A 422 14.39 -21.61 -68.84
CA LYS A 422 15.49 -20.62 -68.57
C LYS A 422 15.13 -19.41 -67.65
N ASN A 423 16.02 -18.74 -66.91
CA ASN A 423 17.46 -18.76 -66.67
C ASN A 423 17.74 -17.74 -65.52
N THR A 424 18.88 -17.89 -64.80
CA THR A 424 19.84 -16.84 -64.34
C THR A 424 19.30 -15.49 -63.78
N THR A 425 19.79 -14.85 -62.72
CA THR A 425 21.12 -14.74 -62.09
C THR A 425 20.98 -13.70 -60.96
N ASP A 426 21.79 -13.87 -59.90
CA ASP A 426 22.56 -12.84 -59.19
C ASP A 426 21.95 -11.51 -58.68
N SER A 427 22.10 -11.38 -57.35
CA SER A 427 22.85 -10.31 -56.66
C SER A 427 22.14 -9.07 -56.09
N LEU A 428 22.72 -8.67 -54.94
CA LEU A 428 22.75 -7.34 -54.29
C LEU A 428 21.72 -7.01 -53.18
N LEU A 429 22.27 -6.94 -51.96
CA LEU A 429 21.84 -6.16 -50.77
C LEU A 429 22.05 -4.62 -51.01
N PRO A 430 21.74 -3.67 -50.08
CA PRO A 430 20.79 -3.59 -48.95
C PRO A 430 20.05 -2.19 -48.85
N VAL A 431 19.33 -1.96 -47.73
CA VAL A 431 19.10 -0.65 -47.01
C VAL A 431 17.70 0.03 -47.07
N ASN A 432 17.08 0.04 -45.88
CA ASN A 432 16.24 1.03 -45.17
C ASN A 432 14.78 1.44 -45.55
N ASN A 433 14.06 1.66 -44.44
CA ASN A 433 12.89 2.50 -44.17
C ASN A 433 11.51 1.92 -44.52
N ASP A 434 10.73 1.53 -43.50
CA ASP A 434 9.74 2.48 -42.98
C ASP A 434 9.17 2.06 -41.61
N LEU A 435 9.43 2.89 -40.61
CA LEU A 435 8.63 3.04 -39.39
C LEU A 435 7.39 3.85 -39.80
N VAL A 436 6.19 3.50 -39.34
CA VAL A 436 5.13 4.45 -38.86
C VAL A 436 3.71 3.87 -38.84
N SER A 437 3.38 2.76 -39.51
CA SER A 437 1.94 2.48 -39.74
C SER A 437 1.19 1.53 -38.81
N LYS A 438 1.79 0.83 -37.82
CA LYS A 438 1.02 -0.22 -37.07
C LYS A 438 1.27 -0.38 -35.57
N ILE A 439 1.39 0.69 -34.78
CA ILE A 439 1.19 0.59 -33.32
C ILE A 439 0.41 1.78 -32.77
N LYS A 440 -0.94 1.69 -32.81
CA LYS A 440 -1.84 2.31 -31.82
C LYS A 440 -3.06 1.40 -31.61
N ASN A 441 -3.36 1.18 -30.33
CA ASN A 441 -4.48 0.45 -29.72
C ASN A 441 -4.23 -1.06 -29.47
N TYR A 442 -3.70 -1.40 -28.28
CA TYR A 442 -4.54 -1.79 -27.14
C TYR A 442 -3.69 -1.90 -25.85
N HIS A 443 -4.11 -1.17 -24.82
CA HIS A 443 -3.69 -1.33 -23.44
C HIS A 443 -4.20 -2.68 -22.90
N SER A 444 -3.34 -3.49 -22.29
CA SER A 444 -3.60 -4.19 -21.01
C SER A 444 -2.44 -5.11 -20.61
N ASN A 445 -2.11 -5.04 -19.33
CA ASN A 445 -1.42 -6.04 -18.50
C ASN A 445 0.12 -6.13 -18.55
N GLY A 446 0.71 -6.01 -17.36
CA GLY A 446 1.92 -6.75 -16.99
C GLY A 446 3.11 -5.89 -16.57
N ALA A 447 3.05 -5.31 -15.37
CA ALA A 447 4.22 -4.78 -14.67
C ALA A 447 5.23 -5.92 -14.42
N VAL A 448 6.48 -5.67 -14.76
CA VAL A 448 7.64 -6.53 -14.46
C VAL A 448 8.27 -5.97 -13.19
N ASP A 449 8.08 -6.66 -12.06
CA ASP A 449 8.80 -6.39 -10.82
C ASP A 449 10.18 -7.06 -10.86
N PHE A 450 11.22 -6.23 -10.72
CA PHE A 450 12.58 -6.66 -10.41
C PHE A 450 12.72 -6.80 -8.88
N GLN A 451 12.86 -8.02 -8.39
CA GLN A 451 13.24 -8.30 -7.00
C GLN A 451 14.76 -8.10 -6.83
N LEU A 452 15.13 -7.14 -5.98
CA LEU A 452 16.48 -6.99 -5.42
C LEU A 452 16.48 -7.64 -4.03
N ASN A 453 17.41 -8.58 -3.84
CA ASN A 453 17.71 -9.17 -2.53
C ASN A 453 18.31 -8.11 -1.59
N VAL A 454 17.89 -8.18 -0.32
CA VAL A 454 18.24 -7.38 0.86
C VAL A 454 19.78 -7.23 1.01
N PRO A 455 20.34 -6.02 1.26
CA PRO A 455 20.23 -5.30 2.54
C PRO A 455 19.90 -3.81 2.38
N LEU A 456 18.63 -3.52 2.10
CA LEU A 456 18.05 -2.16 2.23
C LEU A 456 17.01 -2.06 3.35
N ALA A 457 16.58 -3.19 3.90
CA ALA A 457 15.58 -3.25 4.98
C ALA A 457 16.17 -2.81 6.34
N GLU A 458 17.44 -3.14 6.63
CA GLU A 458 18.13 -2.70 7.84
C GLU A 458 18.44 -1.20 7.83
N LEU A 459 18.80 -0.64 6.68
CA LEU A 459 19.07 0.80 6.55
C LEU A 459 17.78 1.64 6.56
N ALA A 460 16.68 1.12 6.00
CA ALA A 460 15.38 1.77 6.04
C ALA A 460 14.77 1.80 7.46
N PHE A 461 15.11 0.83 8.31
CA PHE A 461 14.69 0.80 9.72
C PHE A 461 15.40 1.86 10.57
N GLN A 462 16.66 2.19 10.26
CA GLN A 462 17.42 3.22 10.99
C GLN A 462 17.06 4.66 10.54
N ILE A 463 16.75 4.88 9.26
CA ILE A 463 16.59 6.23 8.70
C ILE A 463 15.21 6.86 9.01
N ASP A 464 14.15 6.06 9.22
CA ASP A 464 12.82 6.58 9.60
C ASP A 464 12.72 7.04 11.07
N ASN A 465 13.75 6.78 11.88
CA ASN A 465 13.69 6.92 13.32
C ASN A 465 14.21 8.25 13.91
N LYS A 466 14.71 9.20 13.10
CA LYS A 466 15.15 10.52 13.62
C LYS A 466 14.08 11.62 13.54
N VAL A 467 13.33 11.71 12.43
CA VAL A 467 12.29 12.76 12.23
C VAL A 467 10.98 12.43 12.95
N GLY A 468 10.72 11.16 13.24
CA GLY A 468 9.60 10.76 14.09
C GLY A 468 9.82 11.06 15.58
N TRP A 469 11.07 11.31 16.02
CA TRP A 469 11.46 11.29 17.43
C TRP A 469 10.88 12.46 18.23
N GLU A 470 11.00 13.69 17.72
CA GLU A 470 10.43 14.89 18.35
C GLU A 470 8.90 14.89 18.38
N ARG A 471 8.25 14.43 17.29
CA ARG A 471 6.78 14.26 17.25
C ARG A 471 6.27 13.17 18.20
N ARG A 472 7.06 12.12 18.42
CA ARG A 472 6.74 11.01 19.34
C ARG A 472 6.76 11.49 20.79
N PHE A 473 7.76 12.30 21.17
CA PHE A 473 7.84 12.90 22.50
C PHE A 473 6.73 13.93 22.73
N GLU A 474 6.43 14.78 21.73
CA GLU A 474 5.31 15.74 21.80
C GLU A 474 3.94 15.06 21.88
N ASN A 475 3.70 13.99 21.12
CA ASN A 475 2.43 13.26 21.19
C ASN A 475 2.29 12.48 22.50
N ARG A 476 3.37 11.87 23.02
CA ARG A 476 3.39 11.23 24.34
C ARG A 476 3.08 12.24 25.44
N ASN A 477 3.80 13.36 25.48
CA ASN A 477 3.58 14.43 26.46
C ASN A 477 2.17 15.04 26.34
N ARG A 478 1.63 15.17 25.12
CA ARG A 478 0.26 15.66 24.88
C ARG A 478 -0.82 14.67 25.34
N GLN A 479 -0.64 13.37 25.14
CA GLN A 479 -1.54 12.35 25.68
C GLN A 479 -1.48 12.33 27.21
N GLN A 480 -0.29 12.46 27.78
CA GLN A 480 -0.07 12.52 29.22
C GLN A 480 -0.69 13.77 29.84
N GLU A 481 -0.49 14.95 29.24
CA GLU A 481 -1.15 16.19 29.65
C GLU A 481 -2.68 16.12 29.54
N LEU A 482 -3.22 15.49 28.50
CA LEU A 482 -4.67 15.33 28.32
C LEU A 482 -5.27 14.32 29.30
N SER A 483 -4.53 13.25 29.64
CA SER A 483 -4.94 12.28 30.65
C SER A 483 -4.90 12.84 32.07
N ASN A 484 -3.89 13.67 32.38
CA ASN A 484 -3.71 14.29 33.70
C ASN A 484 -4.63 15.51 33.93
N LYS A 485 -5.12 16.16 32.86
CA LYS A 485 -6.04 17.32 32.95
C LYS A 485 -7.51 16.96 33.18
N VAL A 486 -7.87 15.67 33.16
CA VAL A 486 -9.24 15.22 33.47
C VAL A 486 -9.23 14.55 34.84
N PRO A 487 -9.74 15.18 35.92
CA PRO A 487 -9.89 14.51 37.18
C PRO A 487 -10.99 13.44 37.03
N LEU A 488 -10.59 12.18 36.82
CA LEU A 488 -11.50 11.03 36.77
C LEU A 488 -12.29 10.84 38.07
N SER A 489 -11.86 11.45 39.17
CA SER A 489 -12.58 11.51 40.45
C SER A 489 -13.95 12.19 40.36
N ASN A 490 -14.17 13.06 39.36
CA ASN A 490 -15.44 13.78 39.19
C ASN A 490 -16.47 13.04 38.32
N LEU A 491 -16.14 11.84 37.82
CA LEU A 491 -17.05 11.03 37.01
C LEU A 491 -17.84 9.97 37.81
N LYS A 492 -17.56 9.82 39.11
CA LYS A 492 -18.12 8.72 39.92
C LYS A 492 -19.53 8.88 40.47
N ASN A 493 -20.20 10.04 40.34
CA ASN A 493 -21.50 10.24 40.98
C ASN A 493 -22.60 10.64 40.00
N ILE A 494 -23.24 9.65 39.37
CA ILE A 494 -24.62 9.78 38.86
C ILE A 494 -25.37 8.47 39.16
N GLU A 495 -25.50 8.13 40.44
CA GLU A 495 -26.52 7.20 40.92
C GLU A 495 -27.39 7.98 41.90
N GLY A 496 -28.63 8.35 41.52
CA GLY A 496 -29.60 8.80 42.52
C GLY A 496 -30.74 9.76 42.15
N GLU A 497 -30.73 10.48 41.01
CA GLU A 497 -31.86 11.41 40.71
C GLU A 497 -32.40 11.28 39.26
N PRO A 498 -33.73 11.38 39.07
CA PRO A 498 -34.34 11.35 37.74
C PRO A 498 -34.01 12.64 36.96
N PRO A 499 -33.71 12.53 35.65
CA PRO A 499 -33.20 13.66 34.86
C PRO A 499 -34.27 14.74 34.64
N LYS A 500 -33.90 16.00 34.88
CA LYS A 500 -34.79 17.16 34.79
C LYS A 500 -34.75 17.86 33.42
N SER A 501 -33.83 17.51 32.51
CA SER A 501 -33.73 18.13 31.19
C SER A 501 -33.32 17.19 30.04
N PHE A 502 -33.60 17.60 28.80
CA PHE A 502 -33.18 16.91 27.56
C PHE A 502 -31.64 16.88 27.39
N ILE A 503 -30.94 17.82 28.00
CA ILE A 503 -29.47 17.86 28.07
C ILE A 503 -28.93 16.79 29.02
N ASP A 504 -29.64 16.51 30.11
CA ASP A 504 -29.29 15.40 31.02
C ASP A 504 -29.50 14.06 30.31
N ILE A 505 -30.60 13.91 29.57
CA ILE A 505 -30.85 12.72 28.74
C ILE A 505 -29.80 12.60 27.62
N PHE A 506 -29.39 13.70 26.97
CA PHE A 506 -28.35 13.69 25.94
C PHE A 506 -26.96 13.35 26.51
N ASN A 507 -26.64 13.82 27.71
CA ASN A 507 -25.40 13.49 28.44
C ASN A 507 -25.43 12.06 29.03
N ILE A 508 -26.60 11.51 29.35
CA ILE A 508 -26.78 10.10 29.76
C ILE A 508 -26.64 9.16 28.55
N VAL A 509 -27.17 9.56 27.38
CA VAL A 509 -27.06 8.81 26.11
C VAL A 509 -25.65 8.89 25.52
N PHE A 510 -24.97 10.03 25.64
CA PHE A 510 -23.57 10.26 25.27
C PHE A 510 -22.70 10.54 26.50
N SER A 511 -22.70 9.63 27.47
CA SER A 511 -21.79 9.72 28.62
C SER A 511 -20.34 9.80 28.11
N LYS A 512 -19.60 10.85 28.47
CA LYS A 512 -18.16 11.06 28.12
C LYS A 512 -17.30 9.81 28.37
N GLU A 513 -17.73 8.97 29.30
CA GLU A 513 -17.17 7.67 29.60
C GLU A 513 -17.19 6.67 28.42
N LYS A 514 -18.31 6.55 27.71
CA LYS A 514 -18.51 5.55 26.64
C LYS A 514 -17.76 5.88 25.34
N THR A 515 -17.26 7.10 25.18
CA THR A 515 -16.56 7.57 23.97
C THR A 515 -15.13 8.05 24.26
N PHE A 516 -14.66 7.99 25.51
CA PHE A 516 -13.32 8.40 25.90
C PHE A 516 -12.25 7.71 25.04
N PHE A 517 -12.23 6.38 25.00
CA PHE A 517 -11.27 5.61 24.22
C PHE A 517 -11.43 5.74 22.70
N GLN A 518 -12.54 6.30 22.21
CA GLN A 518 -12.66 6.67 20.80
C GLN A 518 -11.84 7.93 20.47
N SER A 519 -11.62 8.80 21.46
CA SER A 519 -10.94 10.09 21.29
C SER A 519 -9.51 10.12 21.87
N TYR A 520 -9.15 9.15 22.70
CA TYR A 520 -7.86 9.04 23.38
C TYR A 520 -7.16 7.71 23.06
N TRP A 521 -5.86 7.60 23.41
CA TRP A 521 -5.04 6.41 23.17
C TRP A 521 -4.95 6.00 21.70
N GLU A 522 -4.73 6.98 20.82
CA GLU A 522 -4.46 6.76 19.40
C GLU A 522 -3.08 6.13 19.17
N PRO A 523 -2.87 5.39 18.07
CA PRO A 523 -1.55 4.89 17.69
C PRO A 523 -0.49 6.00 17.69
N THR A 524 0.61 5.74 18.39
CA THR A 524 1.73 6.69 18.53
C THR A 524 2.68 6.65 17.34
N PHE A 525 2.68 5.55 16.57
CA PHE A 525 3.34 5.45 15.27
C PHE A 525 2.52 4.60 14.30
N VAL A 526 2.83 4.73 13.00
CA VAL A 526 2.19 3.95 11.93
C VAL A 526 3.16 2.87 11.50
N CYS A 527 2.76 1.60 11.62
CA CYS A 527 3.50 0.49 11.05
C CYS A 527 3.22 0.39 9.55
N THR A 528 4.27 0.45 8.72
CA THR A 528 4.17 0.33 7.26
C THR A 528 3.85 -1.09 6.80
N PHE A 529 4.29 -2.10 7.56
CA PHE A 529 4.04 -3.53 7.31
C PHE A 529 2.92 -4.08 8.20
N LEU A 530 1.85 -3.28 8.38
CA LEU A 530 0.73 -3.65 9.22
C LEU A 530 -0.22 -4.57 8.46
N GLU A 531 -0.43 -5.78 8.98
CA GLU A 531 -1.29 -6.80 8.36
C GLU A 531 -2.37 -7.27 9.34
N ARG A 532 -3.54 -7.63 8.78
CA ARG A 532 -4.68 -8.10 9.57
C ARG A 532 -4.80 -9.62 9.47
N PHE A 533 -4.78 -10.29 10.60
CA PHE A 533 -4.93 -11.74 10.71
C PHE A 533 -6.31 -12.06 11.31
N GLY A 534 -7.10 -12.90 10.64
CA GLY A 534 -8.45 -13.31 11.06
C GLY A 534 -9.59 -12.49 10.45
N SER A 535 -10.83 -12.82 10.84
CA SER A 535 -12.07 -12.33 10.21
C SER A 535 -12.29 -10.83 10.37
N ILE A 536 -12.87 -10.16 9.36
CA ILE A 536 -13.29 -8.75 9.41
C ILE A 536 -14.38 -8.60 10.47
N GLY A 537 -14.23 -7.63 11.39
CA GLY A 537 -15.05 -7.57 12.59
C GLY A 537 -14.45 -8.42 13.71
N GLN A 538 -15.25 -9.31 14.31
CA GLN A 538 -14.90 -9.95 15.59
C GLN A 538 -13.79 -10.98 15.37
N GLY A 539 -12.77 -10.96 16.22
CA GLY A 539 -11.71 -11.97 16.25
C GLY A 539 -10.39 -11.50 15.66
N GLY A 540 -10.42 -10.88 14.48
CA GLY A 540 -9.20 -10.48 13.78
C GLY A 540 -8.33 -9.48 14.55
N LYS A 541 -7.01 -9.51 14.33
CA LYS A 541 -6.03 -8.62 14.98
C LYS A 541 -5.04 -8.05 13.98
N TRP A 542 -4.57 -6.83 14.24
CA TRP A 542 -3.52 -6.18 13.46
C TRP A 542 -2.14 -6.50 14.04
N ILE A 543 -1.25 -7.05 13.22
CA ILE A 543 0.13 -7.36 13.58
C ILE A 543 1.06 -6.51 12.72
N CYS A 544 2.04 -5.88 13.37
CA CYS A 544 3.09 -5.15 12.68
C CYS A 544 4.23 -6.10 12.32
N ASN A 545 4.56 -6.20 11.03
CA ASN A 545 5.73 -6.90 10.50
C ASN A 545 5.85 -8.38 10.96
N ALA A 546 4.81 -9.17 10.69
CA ALA A 546 4.75 -10.58 11.09
C ALA A 546 5.89 -11.43 10.47
N GLU A 547 6.32 -11.10 9.25
CA GLU A 547 7.45 -11.77 8.58
C GLU A 547 8.76 -11.62 9.34
N HIS A 548 9.04 -10.44 9.91
CA HIS A 548 10.25 -10.21 10.70
C HIS A 548 10.24 -10.98 12.03
N ILE A 549 9.06 -11.17 12.64
CA ILE A 549 8.92 -12.02 13.83
C ILE A 549 9.32 -13.46 13.49
N LEU A 550 8.84 -13.97 12.36
CA LEU A 550 9.20 -15.29 11.86
C LEU A 550 10.69 -15.40 11.54
N ALA A 551 11.24 -14.43 10.80
CA ALA A 551 12.66 -14.41 10.45
C ALA A 551 13.56 -14.44 11.70
N ASN A 552 13.23 -13.65 12.73
CA ASN A 552 13.96 -13.64 13.99
C ASN A 552 13.84 -14.94 14.77
N ALA A 553 12.66 -15.56 14.80
CA ALA A 553 12.48 -16.86 15.43
C ALA A 553 13.31 -17.94 14.74
N ILE A 554 13.28 -17.99 13.40
CA ILE A 554 14.08 -18.92 12.59
C ILE A 554 15.58 -18.69 12.80
N ALA A 555 16.04 -17.43 12.82
CA ALA A 555 17.44 -17.10 13.07
C ALA A 555 17.94 -17.57 14.46
N LEU A 556 17.05 -17.57 15.46
CA LEU A 556 17.32 -18.07 16.81
C LEU A 556 17.08 -19.58 16.97
N GLY A 557 16.76 -20.30 15.89
CA GLY A 557 16.49 -21.74 15.91
C GLY A 557 15.26 -22.12 16.72
N ARG A 558 14.29 -21.22 16.88
CA ARG A 558 13.05 -21.44 17.64
C ARG A 558 11.81 -21.19 16.79
N LYS A 559 10.66 -21.65 17.27
CA LYS A 559 9.36 -21.32 16.68
C LYS A 559 8.86 -19.97 17.19
N VAL A 560 7.94 -19.37 16.43
CA VAL A 560 7.13 -18.23 16.87
C VAL A 560 6.13 -18.72 17.90
N VAL A 561 6.08 -18.08 19.06
CA VAL A 561 5.19 -18.49 20.17
C VAL A 561 4.10 -17.45 20.36
N VAL A 562 2.84 -17.88 20.28
CA VAL A 562 1.65 -17.03 20.49
C VAL A 562 0.85 -17.54 21.67
N TYR A 563 0.65 -16.70 22.68
CA TYR A 563 -0.24 -16.98 23.81
C TYR A 563 -1.54 -16.19 23.66
N SER A 564 -2.68 -16.87 23.77
CA SER A 564 -4.00 -16.25 23.78
C SER A 564 -4.75 -16.59 25.05
N PHE A 565 -4.99 -15.59 25.87
CA PHE A 565 -5.88 -15.63 27.03
C PHE A 565 -7.27 -15.13 26.57
N ASP A 566 -7.99 -16.00 25.87
CA ASP A 566 -9.28 -15.69 25.26
C ASP A 566 -10.15 -16.95 25.14
N ASN A 567 -11.46 -16.76 25.05
CA ASN A 567 -12.41 -17.83 24.87
C ASN A 567 -12.24 -18.49 23.49
N PRO A 568 -12.11 -19.82 23.39
CA PRO A 568 -11.89 -20.54 22.12
C PRO A 568 -13.07 -20.51 21.14
N ALA A 569 -14.16 -19.76 21.42
CA ALA A 569 -15.30 -19.62 20.53
C ALA A 569 -14.95 -18.98 19.17
N ASP A 570 -13.88 -18.19 19.09
CA ASP A 570 -13.40 -17.57 17.85
C ASP A 570 -11.90 -17.79 17.68
N LEU A 571 -11.54 -18.68 16.75
CA LEU A 571 -10.16 -19.07 16.42
C LEU A 571 -9.68 -18.43 15.11
N SER A 572 -10.37 -17.40 14.60
CA SER A 572 -10.08 -16.84 13.28
C SER A 572 -8.69 -16.21 13.20
N PHE A 573 -8.24 -15.56 14.28
CA PHE A 573 -6.90 -14.99 14.39
C PHE A 573 -5.82 -16.09 14.43
N GLU A 574 -5.98 -17.04 15.33
CA GLU A 574 -5.04 -18.12 15.61
C GLU A 574 -4.80 -19.00 14.38
N ASN A 575 -5.87 -19.33 13.64
CA ASN A 575 -5.73 -20.06 12.38
C ASN A 575 -5.07 -19.21 11.29
N SER A 576 -5.42 -17.92 11.21
CA SER A 576 -4.85 -17.02 10.19
C SER A 576 -3.36 -16.81 10.38
N ILE A 577 -2.88 -16.71 11.63
CA ILE A 577 -1.46 -16.50 11.90
C ILE A 577 -0.64 -17.77 11.65
N ILE A 578 -1.18 -18.94 11.98
CA ILE A 578 -0.54 -20.24 11.67
C ILE A 578 -0.44 -20.44 10.15
N ASN A 579 -1.49 -20.09 9.41
CA ASN A 579 -1.48 -20.23 7.95
C ASN A 579 -0.47 -19.29 7.28
N ALA A 580 -0.26 -18.10 7.85
CA ALA A 580 0.67 -17.12 7.31
C ALA A 580 2.13 -17.42 7.67
N LEU A 581 2.41 -17.75 8.93
CA LEU A 581 3.77 -17.98 9.41
C LEU A 581 4.24 -19.44 9.24
N GLY A 582 3.32 -20.34 8.94
CA GLY A 582 3.57 -21.76 8.71
C GLY A 582 3.36 -22.61 9.97
N LYS A 583 2.66 -23.74 9.81
CA LYS A 583 2.31 -24.70 10.87
C LYS A 583 3.52 -25.30 11.59
N GLU A 584 4.62 -25.50 10.87
CA GLU A 584 5.85 -26.08 11.43
C GLU A 584 6.67 -25.06 12.22
N ASN A 585 6.46 -23.76 11.98
CA ASN A 585 7.26 -22.67 12.53
C ASN A 585 6.57 -21.88 13.64
N THR A 586 5.30 -22.20 13.95
CA THR A 586 4.46 -21.42 14.86
C THR A 586 3.75 -22.32 15.86
N ASP A 587 3.90 -22.02 17.15
CA ASP A 587 3.16 -22.67 18.23
C ASP A 587 2.14 -21.67 18.80
N VAL A 588 0.85 -22.02 18.73
CA VAL A 588 -0.24 -21.20 19.27
C VAL A 588 -0.87 -21.91 20.45
N LEU A 589 -0.89 -21.24 21.60
CA LEU A 589 -1.39 -21.77 22.86
C LEU A 589 -2.53 -20.90 23.38
N ILE A 590 -3.66 -21.53 23.69
CA ILE A 590 -4.87 -20.87 24.22
C ILE A 590 -5.08 -21.31 25.66
N PHE A 591 -5.30 -20.34 26.55
CA PHE A 591 -5.54 -20.56 27.97
C PHE A 591 -6.93 -20.05 28.34
N ASP A 592 -7.84 -20.95 28.71
CA ASP A 592 -9.20 -20.60 29.17
C ASP A 592 -9.75 -21.68 30.13
N PRO A 593 -10.31 -21.31 31.29
CA PRO A 593 -10.82 -22.27 32.28
C PRO A 593 -12.09 -23.02 31.85
N SER A 594 -12.84 -22.49 30.88
CA SER A 594 -14.11 -23.03 30.36
C SER A 594 -13.92 -24.17 29.36
N ILE A 595 -12.68 -24.45 28.95
CA ILE A 595 -12.36 -25.54 28.02
C ILE A 595 -12.78 -26.89 28.64
N LYS A 596 -13.74 -27.58 28.01
CA LYS A 596 -14.14 -28.95 28.37
C LYS A 596 -13.04 -29.92 27.89
N LYS A 597 -12.64 -30.88 28.75
CA LYS A 597 -11.49 -31.82 28.62
C LYS A 597 -10.81 -31.84 27.23
N SER A 598 -9.51 -31.53 27.21
CA SER A 598 -8.67 -31.55 26.00
C SER A 598 -8.85 -32.88 25.24
N LYS A 599 -9.49 -32.83 24.07
CA LYS A 599 -9.22 -33.87 23.08
C LYS A 599 -7.78 -33.63 22.61
N LYS A 600 -6.88 -34.59 22.83
CA LYS A 600 -5.63 -34.68 22.07
C LYS A 600 -6.01 -34.91 20.60
N ASN A 601 -6.43 -33.86 19.90
CA ASN A 601 -6.59 -33.89 18.47
C ASN A 601 -5.18 -33.76 17.88
N LEU A 602 -4.60 -34.89 17.50
CA LEU A 602 -3.25 -35.02 16.90
C LEU A 602 -3.07 -34.22 15.59
N GLU A 603 -4.06 -33.46 15.12
CA GLU A 603 -4.03 -32.75 13.84
C GLU A 603 -4.15 -31.23 13.95
N ASN A 604 -4.56 -30.67 15.10
CA ASN A 604 -4.70 -29.23 15.27
C ASN A 604 -3.39 -28.59 15.79
N PRO A 605 -2.85 -27.56 15.10
CA PRO A 605 -1.64 -26.84 15.54
C PRO A 605 -1.82 -25.95 16.77
N ILE A 606 -3.05 -25.88 17.30
CA ILE A 606 -3.41 -25.03 18.44
C ILE A 606 -3.47 -25.90 19.69
N GLN A 607 -2.68 -25.56 20.70
CA GLN A 607 -2.68 -26.22 21.99
C GLN A 607 -3.64 -25.50 22.94
N MET A 608 -4.57 -26.25 23.54
CA MET A 608 -5.59 -25.70 24.42
C MET A 608 -5.35 -26.13 25.86
N HIS A 609 -5.19 -25.16 26.76
CA HIS A 609 -4.90 -25.37 28.17
C HIS A 609 -6.09 -24.92 29.01
N LYS A 610 -6.70 -25.86 29.75
CA LYS A 610 -7.77 -25.57 30.71
C LYS A 610 -7.18 -24.96 31.97
N LEU A 611 -6.78 -23.70 31.89
CA LEU A 611 -6.03 -23.00 32.92
C LEU A 611 -6.52 -21.55 33.03
N ASN A 612 -6.67 -21.06 34.27
CA ASN A 612 -6.97 -19.67 34.56
C ASN A 612 -5.70 -18.89 34.92
N LEU A 613 -5.51 -17.71 34.33
CA LEU A 613 -4.38 -16.84 34.67
C LEU A 613 -4.68 -16.12 35.99
N VAL A 614 -3.71 -16.04 36.90
CA VAL A 614 -3.84 -15.33 38.19
C VAL A 614 -2.63 -14.43 38.49
N ALA A 615 -2.85 -13.37 39.27
CA ALA A 615 -1.83 -12.39 39.64
C ALA A 615 -0.81 -12.94 40.66
N THR A 616 -1.27 -13.63 41.71
CA THR A 616 -0.42 -14.19 42.77
C THR A 616 -0.87 -15.60 43.14
N THR A 617 0.08 -16.45 43.53
CA THR A 617 -0.22 -17.78 44.06
C THR A 617 -0.54 -17.68 45.56
N SER A 618 -1.80 -17.84 45.96
CA SER A 618 -2.13 -18.23 47.34
C SER A 618 -2.21 -19.75 47.45
N ASN A 619 -1.96 -20.29 48.64
CA ASN A 619 -1.85 -21.73 48.90
C ASN A 619 -3.12 -22.55 48.56
N ASN A 620 -4.26 -21.91 48.27
CA ASN A 620 -5.55 -22.56 48.00
C ASN A 620 -5.89 -22.74 46.50
N TYR A 621 -4.98 -22.45 45.57
CA TYR A 621 -5.30 -22.44 44.13
C TYR A 621 -4.99 -23.74 43.37
N ARG A 622 -4.31 -24.72 43.97
CA ARG A 622 -4.03 -26.03 43.31
C ARG A 622 -5.31 -26.81 42.95
N GLU A 623 -6.45 -26.49 43.57
CA GLU A 623 -7.74 -27.13 43.29
C GLU A 623 -8.54 -26.47 42.14
N ARG A 624 -8.11 -25.33 41.58
CA ARG A 624 -8.88 -24.55 40.58
C ARG A 624 -8.25 -24.41 39.19
N ASN A 625 -7.23 -25.20 38.84
CA ASN A 625 -6.47 -25.06 37.58
C ASN A 625 -6.03 -23.61 37.30
N ALA A 626 -5.36 -22.97 38.26
CA ALA A 626 -4.90 -21.58 38.12
C ALA A 626 -3.37 -21.49 38.19
N ALA A 627 -2.76 -20.64 37.36
CA ALA A 627 -1.31 -20.39 37.40
C ALA A 627 -0.97 -18.94 37.05
N THR A 628 0.14 -18.46 37.60
CA THR A 628 0.74 -17.18 37.20
C THR A 628 1.43 -17.31 35.85
N LEU A 629 1.63 -16.20 35.13
CA LEU A 629 2.34 -16.18 33.85
C LEU A 629 3.75 -16.80 33.94
N LEU A 630 4.47 -16.54 35.04
CA LEU A 630 5.81 -17.09 35.26
C LEU A 630 5.79 -18.61 35.41
N ASN A 631 4.81 -19.16 36.12
CA ASN A 631 4.67 -20.62 36.23
C ASN A 631 4.33 -21.24 34.88
N ILE A 632 3.43 -20.62 34.09
CA ILE A 632 3.09 -21.11 32.74
C ILE A 632 4.34 -21.13 31.84
N LEU A 633 5.13 -20.05 31.85
CA LEU A 633 6.37 -19.95 31.07
C LEU A 633 7.39 -21.00 31.49
N ASN A 634 7.54 -21.24 32.79
CA ASN A 634 8.47 -22.24 33.33
C ASN A 634 8.02 -23.67 33.02
N ASP A 635 6.74 -23.98 33.23
CA ASP A 635 6.17 -25.31 33.00
C ASP A 635 6.21 -25.71 31.52
N LEU A 636 6.01 -24.74 30.62
CA LEU A 636 6.08 -24.92 29.17
C LEU A 636 7.48 -24.70 28.59
N GLN A 637 8.47 -24.36 29.44
CA GLN A 637 9.85 -24.08 29.05
C GLN A 637 10.02 -22.99 27.97
N HIS A 638 9.13 -22.00 27.95
CA HIS A 638 9.18 -20.89 27.00
C HIS A 638 9.99 -19.71 27.57
N LYS A 639 11.11 -19.37 26.92
CA LYS A 639 11.96 -18.23 27.32
C LYS A 639 11.40 -16.87 26.90
N ASN A 640 10.60 -16.83 25.84
CA ASN A 640 9.98 -15.62 25.31
C ASN A 640 8.69 -15.98 24.56
N VAL A 641 7.72 -15.09 24.55
CA VAL A 641 6.47 -15.19 23.79
C VAL A 641 6.44 -14.03 22.80
N ASP A 642 6.26 -14.30 21.51
CA ASP A 642 6.33 -13.24 20.52
C ASP A 642 5.09 -12.36 20.53
N ILE A 643 3.92 -12.97 20.75
CA ILE A 643 2.62 -12.30 20.74
C ILE A 643 1.78 -12.80 21.92
N MET A 644 1.36 -11.88 22.79
CA MET A 644 0.40 -12.14 23.86
C MET A 644 -0.93 -11.44 23.56
N LYS A 645 -2.01 -12.21 23.48
CA LYS A 645 -3.38 -11.71 23.29
C LYS A 645 -4.16 -11.84 24.59
N PHE A 646 -4.75 -10.74 25.05
CA PHE A 646 -5.59 -10.66 26.25
C PHE A 646 -6.99 -10.16 25.90
N ASN A 647 -8.01 -10.86 26.39
CA ASN A 647 -9.40 -10.41 26.32
C ASN A 647 -9.92 -10.04 27.71
N LEU A 648 -9.98 -8.73 27.99
CA LEU A 648 -10.35 -8.19 29.30
C LEU A 648 -11.87 -7.98 29.35
N ASN A 649 -12.56 -8.88 30.06
CA ASN A 649 -14.01 -8.90 30.18
C ASN A 649 -14.49 -8.46 31.57
N ASP A 650 -13.73 -8.73 32.63
CA ASP A 650 -14.10 -8.41 34.01
C ASP A 650 -12.95 -7.76 34.81
N ASP A 651 -13.26 -7.32 36.04
CA ASP A 651 -12.33 -6.62 36.91
C ASP A 651 -11.15 -7.51 37.36
N GLN A 652 -11.31 -8.85 37.32
CA GLN A 652 -10.21 -9.77 37.62
C GLN A 652 -9.18 -9.79 36.49
N ASP A 653 -9.62 -9.81 35.22
CA ASP A 653 -8.75 -9.70 34.06
C ASP A 653 -7.89 -8.42 34.12
N PHE A 654 -8.50 -7.30 34.53
CA PHE A 654 -7.81 -6.03 34.70
C PHE A 654 -6.78 -6.06 35.83
N MET A 655 -7.12 -6.61 37.00
CA MET A 655 -6.17 -6.76 38.11
C MET A 655 -4.97 -7.66 37.74
N ILE A 656 -5.21 -8.73 36.98
CA ILE A 656 -4.15 -9.61 36.50
C ILE A 656 -3.21 -8.83 35.59
N LEU A 657 -3.74 -8.16 34.56
CA LEU A 657 -2.90 -7.42 33.63
C LEU A 657 -2.15 -6.27 34.32
N GLN A 658 -2.81 -5.58 35.25
CA GLN A 658 -2.21 -4.54 36.09
C GLN A 658 -1.06 -5.09 36.93
N SER A 659 -1.18 -6.30 37.50
CA SER A 659 -0.08 -6.94 38.24
C SER A 659 1.13 -7.31 37.36
N LEU A 660 0.92 -7.55 36.06
CA LEU A 660 1.98 -7.86 35.10
C LEU A 660 2.70 -6.59 34.60
N THR A 661 2.09 -5.42 34.77
CA THR A 661 2.60 -4.10 34.33
C THR A 661 3.13 -3.24 35.48
N GLN A 662 2.65 -3.47 36.72
CA GLN A 662 3.09 -2.75 37.92
C GLN A 662 4.44 -3.25 38.44
N GLN A 663 5.14 -2.36 39.15
CA GLN A 663 6.49 -2.50 39.74
C GLN A 663 7.65 -2.16 38.79
N ASN A 664 8.80 -1.76 39.36
CA ASN A 664 10.05 -1.38 38.69
C ASN A 664 10.64 -2.46 37.74
N ASN A 665 9.96 -3.60 37.58
CA ASN A 665 10.36 -4.72 36.74
C ASN A 665 9.13 -5.32 36.01
N CYS A 666 8.61 -4.60 35.02
CA CYS A 666 7.48 -5.06 34.22
C CYS A 666 7.71 -6.45 33.60
N ILE A 667 6.91 -7.44 34.02
CA ILE A 667 7.05 -8.85 33.61
C ILE A 667 6.81 -8.99 32.10
N LEU A 668 5.79 -8.30 31.57
CA LEU A 668 5.50 -8.33 30.13
C LEU A 668 6.68 -7.84 29.29
N ARG A 669 7.36 -6.77 29.72
CA ARG A 669 8.55 -6.26 29.02
C ARG A 669 9.65 -7.31 28.94
N LYS A 670 9.77 -8.21 29.91
CA LYS A 670 10.82 -9.24 29.91
C LYS A 670 10.54 -10.37 28.94
N TYR A 671 9.27 -10.76 28.76
CA TYR A 671 8.89 -12.00 28.08
C TYR A 671 7.99 -11.84 26.86
N THR A 672 7.58 -10.61 26.48
CA THR A 672 6.83 -10.39 25.23
C THR A 672 7.30 -9.21 24.40
N ASN A 673 7.10 -9.33 23.08
CA ASN A 673 7.39 -8.30 22.08
C ASN A 673 6.13 -7.57 21.59
N LEU A 674 5.00 -8.27 21.48
CA LEU A 674 3.72 -7.72 21.06
C LEU A 674 2.62 -8.07 22.05
N ILE A 675 1.75 -7.10 22.34
CA ILE A 675 0.58 -7.29 23.20
C ILE A 675 -0.66 -6.83 22.44
N LEU A 676 -1.66 -7.71 22.38
CA LEU A 676 -2.95 -7.45 21.74
C LEU A 676 -4.01 -7.44 22.84
N ILE A 677 -4.69 -6.31 23.04
CA ILE A 677 -5.66 -6.15 24.12
C ILE A 677 -7.03 -5.88 23.51
N LYS A 678 -8.01 -6.67 23.92
CA LYS A 678 -9.43 -6.43 23.66
C LYS A 678 -10.13 -6.09 24.98
N THR A 679 -10.98 -5.08 24.97
CA THR A 679 -11.75 -4.65 26.16
C THR A 679 -13.25 -4.64 25.85
N ARG A 680 -14.07 -5.07 26.81
CA ARG A 680 -15.55 -5.07 26.70
C ARG A 680 -16.28 -4.21 27.74
N LYS A 681 -15.61 -3.84 28.84
CA LYS A 681 -16.15 -3.08 29.98
C LYS A 681 -15.56 -1.67 30.05
N SER A 682 -16.38 -0.70 30.47
CA SER A 682 -16.05 0.73 30.55
C SER A 682 -15.45 1.14 31.90
N ASN A 683 -14.55 0.35 32.49
CA ASN A 683 -13.82 0.78 33.68
C ASN A 683 -12.62 1.65 33.26
N LEU A 684 -12.91 2.92 32.99
CA LEU A 684 -11.99 3.86 32.35
C LEU A 684 -10.72 4.09 33.15
N SER A 685 -10.82 4.19 34.47
CA SER A 685 -9.67 4.43 35.34
C SER A 685 -8.67 3.29 35.24
N GLN A 686 -9.14 2.04 35.34
CA GLN A 686 -8.28 0.85 35.30
C GLN A 686 -7.61 0.67 33.94
N ILE A 687 -8.34 0.83 32.83
CA ILE A 687 -7.76 0.74 31.49
C ILE A 687 -6.72 1.84 31.27
N ASN A 688 -7.02 3.06 31.71
CA ASN A 688 -6.10 4.19 31.58
C ASN A 688 -4.83 4.00 32.41
N GLU A 689 -4.94 3.46 33.63
CA GLU A 689 -3.80 3.09 34.47
C GLU A 689 -2.94 2.00 33.81
N ILE A 690 -3.54 0.91 33.33
CA ILE A 690 -2.80 -0.16 32.64
C ILE A 690 -2.07 0.37 31.39
N PHE A 691 -2.71 1.23 30.60
CA PHE A 691 -2.08 1.79 29.40
C PHE A 691 -0.96 2.78 29.75
N ASN A 692 -1.10 3.54 30.84
CA ASN A 692 -0.02 4.34 31.39
C ASN A 692 1.13 3.46 31.87
N ASP A 693 0.88 2.35 32.55
CA ASP A 693 1.93 1.43 32.99
C ASP A 693 2.62 0.76 31.79
N LEU A 694 1.86 0.35 30.77
CA LEU A 694 2.42 -0.24 29.55
C LEU A 694 3.34 0.74 28.81
N THR A 695 2.94 2.00 28.69
CA THR A 695 3.73 3.01 27.97
C THR A 695 4.91 3.54 28.79
N ASN A 696 4.70 3.86 30.07
CA ASN A 696 5.70 4.51 30.91
C ASN A 696 6.63 3.51 31.63
N ASN A 697 6.12 2.39 32.13
CA ASN A 697 6.90 1.44 32.94
C ASN A 697 7.43 0.27 32.09
N CYS A 698 6.63 -0.20 31.14
CA CYS A 698 6.95 -1.39 30.33
C CYS A 698 7.60 -1.08 28.96
N ASN A 699 7.71 0.19 28.55
CA ASN A 699 8.22 0.62 27.24
C ASN A 699 7.48 0.01 26.03
N PHE A 700 6.16 -0.12 26.12
CA PHE A 700 5.32 -0.49 24.98
C PHE A 700 4.71 0.75 24.32
N GLU A 701 4.45 0.68 23.01
CA GLU A 701 3.82 1.75 22.25
C GLU A 701 2.68 1.23 21.39
N ILE A 702 1.62 2.03 21.25
CA ILE A 702 0.44 1.68 20.48
C ILE A 702 0.73 1.89 18.99
N TYR A 703 0.50 0.85 18.18
CA TYR A 703 0.64 0.95 16.72
C TYR A 703 -0.68 0.69 15.98
N SER A 704 -1.69 0.15 16.66
CA SER A 704 -3.02 -0.02 16.09
C SER A 704 -4.10 0.13 17.16
N LYS A 705 -5.22 0.75 16.77
CA LYS A 705 -6.47 0.85 17.52
C LYS A 705 -7.62 0.60 16.56
N GLU A 706 -8.50 -0.33 16.90
CA GLU A 706 -9.71 -0.62 16.12
C GLU A 706 -10.94 -0.54 17.03
N SER A 707 -11.95 0.20 16.59
CA SER A 707 -13.26 0.26 17.23
C SER A 707 -14.22 -0.70 16.55
N PHE A 708 -14.99 -1.46 17.34
CA PHE A 708 -15.96 -2.39 16.78
C PHE A 708 -17.20 -1.65 16.25
N ILE A 709 -17.25 -1.38 14.94
CA ILE A 709 -18.34 -0.60 14.30
C ILE A 709 -19.47 -1.53 13.80
N GLY A 710 -19.27 -2.85 13.75
CA GLY A 710 -20.14 -3.79 13.02
C GLY A 710 -21.27 -4.52 13.77
N TYR A 711 -21.47 -4.34 15.09
CA TYR A 711 -22.52 -5.00 15.88
C TYR A 711 -23.21 -3.98 16.83
N PRO A 712 -24.36 -4.29 17.49
CA PRO A 712 -25.09 -3.36 18.37
C PRO A 712 -24.29 -2.88 19.61
N SER A 713 -23.01 -3.19 19.68
CA SER A 713 -22.05 -2.77 20.70
C SER A 713 -21.67 -1.28 20.61
N PHE A 714 -21.97 -0.56 19.53
CA PHE A 714 -21.74 0.90 19.37
C PHE A 714 -20.38 1.41 19.93
N GLY A 715 -19.27 0.73 19.61
CA GLY A 715 -17.94 1.14 20.08
C GLY A 715 -17.63 0.89 21.57
N ARG A 716 -18.43 0.05 22.26
CA ARG A 716 -18.13 -0.46 23.62
C ARG A 716 -17.00 -1.50 23.65
N VAL A 717 -16.66 -2.05 22.49
CA VAL A 717 -15.54 -2.99 22.33
C VAL A 717 -14.46 -2.31 21.52
N MET A 718 -13.28 -2.22 22.10
CA MET A 718 -12.10 -1.61 21.51
C MET A 718 -10.95 -2.59 21.57
N GLU A 719 -10.16 -2.61 20.50
CA GLU A 719 -8.97 -3.44 20.38
C GLU A 719 -7.74 -2.55 20.16
N TRP A 720 -6.67 -2.84 20.90
CA TRP A 720 -5.38 -2.16 20.78
C TRP A 720 -4.27 -3.17 20.53
N ALA A 721 -3.26 -2.71 19.81
CA ALA A 721 -2.04 -3.46 19.59
C ALA A 721 -0.84 -2.62 20.00
N PHE A 722 0.00 -3.22 20.84
CA PHE A 722 1.18 -2.62 21.44
C PHE A 722 2.43 -3.36 20.99
N VAL A 723 3.51 -2.63 20.72
CA VAL A 723 4.84 -3.20 20.46
C VAL A 723 5.84 -2.73 21.50
N LYS A 724 6.74 -3.63 21.89
CA LYS A 724 7.87 -3.29 22.75
C LYS A 724 8.87 -2.43 21.98
N VAL A 725 9.21 -1.28 22.55
CA VAL A 725 10.18 -0.35 21.97
C VAL A 725 11.41 -0.29 22.85
N ASN A 726 12.59 -0.45 22.26
CA ASN A 726 13.84 -0.17 22.96
C ASN A 726 14.26 1.27 22.69
N TRP A 727 13.90 2.17 23.60
CA TRP A 727 14.21 3.59 23.48
C TRP A 727 15.72 3.90 23.49
N LYS A 728 16.56 3.02 24.07
CA LYS A 728 18.03 3.18 24.07
C LYS A 728 18.61 3.08 22.66
N LEU A 729 18.19 2.08 21.88
CA LEU A 729 18.57 1.91 20.47
C LEU A 729 18.09 3.06 19.55
N LEU A 730 17.19 3.92 20.04
CA LEU A 730 16.64 5.05 19.31
C LEU A 730 17.17 6.41 19.82
N SER A 731 17.85 6.43 20.97
CA SER A 731 18.39 7.65 21.61
C SER A 731 19.90 7.82 21.44
N ASP A 732 20.61 6.78 20.98
CA ASP A 732 22.05 6.87 20.80
C ASP A 732 22.35 7.79 19.61
N GLU A 733 22.84 8.99 19.93
CA GLU A 733 23.44 9.93 19.00
C GLU A 733 24.82 9.44 18.50
N ASP A 734 25.34 8.34 19.05
CA ASP A 734 26.62 7.72 18.71
C ASP A 734 26.42 6.26 18.22
N ASN A 735 26.11 6.11 16.92
CA ASN A 735 26.58 5.06 15.98
C ASN A 735 25.69 4.97 14.74
#